data_AF-A0A9X0CLV8-F1
#
_entry.id   AF-A0A9X0CLV8-F1
#
_cell.length_a   1.000
_cell.length_b   1.000
_cell.length_c   1.000
_cell.angle_alpha   90.00
_cell.angle_beta   90.00
_cell.angle_gamma   90.00
#
_symmetry.space_group_name_H-M   'P 1'
#
loop_
_entity.id
_entity.type
_entity.pdbx_description
1 polymer ?
#
loop_
_entity_poly.entity_id
_entity_poly.type
_entity_poly.pdbx_seq_one_letter_code
_entity_poly.pdbx_strand_id
1 'polypeptide(L)'
;MNTFSETSLSTSYFSTTIRSNQLKQKAFHNLSTLHSLTLFNNPFSLLPSGIFDELTPETKVSITCKNLLELPPGKCAALIKCAPSASFHLKINVDAATLRSLESAGFSCKDCFHGAFGGVNCYICSLCTTGHYSDRHGSCVSCPAGGFYQDEIGQIDPKLCSVGTYVPKESYPGRKATDCQACPYGTLSNETAGYRACRCLDNFYRKDRFGPCWTCPSTGIVCKNDTAILAPKYFWKWLNSTSEECYRGFVENIATDPGYNDTYSKFRGSLPIPLKCPRLGSCKGGIDSECHEGYRGILCATCTADHYLRFNTCIKCPRITIAVISSAGVVILFLAVFMMVLWGDSKLTDDNRTVADVIMSCFKIVIGFHQVIAGIFSALVRVRWPITLVVMEKYLKLVEGNILQFAPLSCIHPGFRLDPFVEFSLAIGINISVVFLILLYLLLKKRYIMNRMDIFPSQKLDKISSLKKSCYRNIFLFLLLSYPMTSKKIIHILPIPGICEETCFTKDSKCISLLKADYSIHCLSPRHNVFWHIAAAFALYPAAFPLLLLVLIYKYRESQAHEEVAFGLRVFCENYKKKYWFWEIAEMYWKLILISLILLFESESRSRIAFSVATASAFGIAYTIFRPMKGRFEDRLQTYALWVIFFDVCLGAIYSQPDVSDTKSENDSIFINVLFVLVNSSVLLLTLGKGILYLKYTWKNVATCHVRCFEAICKGYLTLKRKAGRRSRQDLQSSSIISAESIEELVQPLTEQDSRD
;
A
#
# COMPACT_ATOMS: atom_id res chain seq x y z
N MET A 1 -44.16 -39.72 67.05
CA MET A 1 -43.67 -38.50 67.72
C MET A 1 -44.21 -37.29 66.98
N ASN A 2 -45.01 -36.48 67.69
CA ASN A 2 -45.51 -35.19 67.22
C ASN A 2 -44.31 -34.26 67.08
N THR A 3 -44.06 -33.76 65.87
CA THR A 3 -42.76 -33.14 65.55
C THR A 3 -42.53 -31.79 66.25
N PHE A 4 -43.60 -31.12 66.71
CA PHE A 4 -43.53 -29.75 67.26
C PHE A 4 -44.40 -29.52 68.52
N SER A 5 -44.91 -30.58 69.17
CA SER A 5 -45.94 -30.45 70.23
C SER A 5 -45.46 -29.83 71.55
N GLU A 6 -44.17 -29.54 71.70
CA GLU A 6 -43.56 -29.02 72.95
C GLU A 6 -42.93 -27.63 72.80
N THR A 7 -43.14 -26.93 71.67
CA THR A 7 -42.50 -25.64 71.39
C THR A 7 -43.49 -24.47 71.38
N SER A 8 -43.26 -23.43 72.20
CA SER A 8 -44.01 -22.17 72.20
C SER A 8 -43.55 -21.27 71.05
N LEU A 9 -44.01 -21.54 69.84
CA LEU A 9 -43.65 -20.78 68.63
C LEU A 9 -44.69 -19.69 68.35
N SER A 10 -44.26 -18.45 68.16
CA SER A 10 -45.11 -17.31 67.77
C SER A 10 -45.20 -17.13 66.25
N THR A 11 -44.15 -17.51 65.51
CA THR A 11 -44.10 -17.55 64.04
C THR A 11 -43.26 -18.75 63.62
N SER A 12 -43.75 -19.55 62.67
CA SER A 12 -43.04 -20.72 62.15
C SER A 12 -42.95 -20.69 60.64
N TYR A 13 -41.73 -20.84 60.13
CA TYR A 13 -41.42 -20.80 58.70
C TYR A 13 -40.69 -22.09 58.29
N PHE A 14 -41.29 -22.85 57.37
CA PHE A 14 -40.71 -24.08 56.84
C PHE A 14 -40.50 -23.92 55.33
N SER A 15 -39.24 -23.80 54.91
CA SER A 15 -38.84 -23.79 53.49
C SER A 15 -37.94 -24.97 53.18
N THR A 16 -38.36 -25.86 52.29
CA THR A 16 -37.57 -27.01 51.79
C THR A 16 -36.99 -27.97 52.86
N THR A 17 -37.33 -27.81 54.14
CA THR A 17 -36.73 -28.59 55.25
C THR A 17 -37.49 -29.87 55.58
N ILE A 18 -38.74 -30.00 55.12
CA ILE A 18 -39.54 -31.21 55.38
C ILE A 18 -39.15 -32.25 54.31
N ARG A 19 -38.09 -33.01 54.58
CA ARG A 19 -37.61 -34.13 53.73
C ARG A 19 -38.63 -35.28 53.59
N SER A 20 -39.73 -35.24 54.33
CA SER A 20 -40.81 -36.22 54.25
C SER A 20 -41.83 -35.76 53.22
N ASN A 21 -42.11 -36.57 52.19
CA ASN A 21 -43.22 -36.37 51.24
C ASN A 21 -44.62 -36.42 51.91
N GLN A 22 -44.68 -36.54 53.24
CA GLN A 22 -45.88 -36.71 54.04
C GLN A 22 -45.73 -35.90 55.33
N LEU A 23 -46.54 -34.86 55.50
CA LEU A 23 -46.83 -34.28 56.81
C LEU A 23 -47.83 -35.21 57.53
N LYS A 24 -47.64 -35.45 58.83
CA LYS A 24 -48.64 -36.20 59.62
C LYS A 24 -49.79 -35.28 59.98
N GLN A 25 -51.00 -35.83 60.10
CA GLN A 25 -52.21 -35.08 60.48
C GLN A 25 -52.01 -34.24 61.76
N LYS A 26 -51.30 -34.77 62.75
CA LYS A 26 -51.03 -34.09 64.03
C LYS A 26 -49.74 -33.26 64.06
N ALA A 27 -49.21 -32.85 62.91
CA ALA A 27 -47.93 -32.15 62.84
C ALA A 27 -47.90 -30.82 63.61
N PHE A 28 -49.03 -30.10 63.65
CA PHE A 28 -49.14 -28.77 64.26
C PHE A 28 -50.05 -28.71 65.50
N HIS A 29 -50.34 -29.87 66.11
CA HIS A 29 -51.12 -29.94 67.35
C HIS A 29 -50.45 -29.19 68.50
N ASN A 30 -51.24 -28.59 69.39
CA ASN A 30 -50.83 -27.80 70.56
C ASN A 30 -50.03 -26.49 70.30
N LEU A 31 -50.05 -25.94 69.09
CA LEU A 31 -49.40 -24.65 68.78
C LEU A 31 -50.32 -23.44 69.03
N SER A 32 -50.84 -23.30 70.25
CA SER A 32 -51.83 -22.27 70.62
C SER A 32 -51.33 -20.82 70.55
N THR A 33 -50.01 -20.60 70.54
CA THR A 33 -49.38 -19.27 70.48
C THR A 33 -49.01 -18.81 69.07
N LEU A 34 -49.36 -19.57 68.03
CA LEU A 34 -48.87 -19.35 66.67
C LEU A 34 -49.70 -18.29 65.92
N HIS A 35 -49.08 -17.17 65.55
CA HIS A 35 -49.75 -16.13 64.76
C HIS A 35 -49.59 -16.31 63.24
N SER A 36 -48.49 -16.93 62.80
CA SER A 36 -48.20 -17.13 61.37
C SER A 36 -47.49 -18.46 61.11
N LEU A 37 -48.01 -19.24 60.18
CA LEU A 37 -47.43 -20.50 59.69
C LEU A 37 -47.20 -20.39 58.19
N THR A 38 -45.96 -20.59 57.73
CA THR A 38 -45.66 -20.60 56.30
C THR A 38 -45.02 -21.93 55.88
N LEU A 39 -45.64 -22.62 54.91
CA LEU A 39 -45.15 -23.82 54.25
C LEU A 39 -44.73 -23.47 52.83
N PHE A 40 -43.45 -23.21 52.63
CA PHE A 40 -42.91 -22.70 51.37
C PHE A 40 -42.06 -23.74 50.61
N ASN A 41 -42.22 -23.79 49.28
CA ASN A 41 -41.45 -24.61 48.36
C ASN A 41 -41.39 -26.09 48.78
N ASN A 42 -42.53 -26.65 49.21
CA ASN A 42 -42.64 -28.06 49.57
C ASN A 42 -43.29 -28.84 48.41
N PRO A 43 -42.90 -30.10 48.16
CA PRO A 43 -43.40 -30.90 47.04
C PRO A 43 -44.79 -31.52 47.30
N PHE A 44 -45.59 -30.94 48.20
CA PHE A 44 -46.86 -31.54 48.62
C PHE A 44 -47.92 -31.44 47.52
N SER A 45 -48.43 -32.59 47.08
CA SER A 45 -49.62 -32.68 46.20
C SER A 45 -50.93 -32.72 46.98
N LEU A 46 -50.90 -33.26 48.19
CA LEU A 46 -52.02 -33.41 49.13
C LEU A 46 -51.56 -33.10 50.55
N LEU A 47 -52.43 -32.45 51.33
CA LEU A 47 -52.24 -32.24 52.76
C LEU A 47 -53.25 -33.10 53.54
N PRO A 48 -52.86 -33.72 54.68
CA PRO A 48 -53.80 -34.50 55.49
C PRO A 48 -55.00 -33.69 55.94
N SER A 49 -56.18 -34.30 55.94
CA SER A 49 -57.42 -33.70 56.46
C SER A 49 -57.27 -33.34 57.94
N GLY A 50 -57.73 -32.15 58.33
CA GLY A 50 -57.68 -31.67 59.71
C GLY A 50 -56.30 -31.27 60.24
N ILE A 51 -55.28 -31.14 59.38
CA ILE A 51 -53.91 -30.75 59.77
C ILE A 51 -53.83 -29.37 60.45
N PHE A 52 -54.85 -28.51 60.28
CA PHE A 52 -54.93 -27.15 60.81
C PHE A 52 -56.05 -26.95 61.83
N ASP A 53 -56.76 -28.01 62.24
CA ASP A 53 -57.99 -27.91 63.04
C ASP A 53 -57.78 -27.32 64.45
N GLU A 54 -56.58 -27.45 65.01
CA GLU A 54 -56.23 -26.92 66.35
C GLU A 54 -55.53 -25.55 66.31
N LEU A 55 -55.44 -24.89 65.14
CA LEU A 55 -54.90 -23.54 65.04
C LEU A 55 -55.94 -22.49 65.47
N THR A 56 -55.48 -21.37 66.02
CA THR A 56 -56.38 -20.30 66.46
C THR A 56 -56.96 -19.54 65.24
N PRO A 57 -58.14 -18.90 65.37
CA PRO A 57 -58.76 -18.19 64.24
C PRO A 57 -57.90 -17.02 63.70
N GLU A 58 -57.02 -16.48 64.54
CA GLU A 58 -56.13 -15.37 64.18
C GLU A 58 -54.86 -15.84 63.44
N THR A 59 -54.57 -17.14 63.41
CA THR A 59 -53.41 -17.69 62.72
C THR A 59 -53.55 -17.52 61.20
N LYS A 60 -52.57 -16.88 60.58
CA LYS A 60 -52.46 -16.83 59.11
C LYS A 60 -51.62 -18.00 58.62
N VAL A 61 -52.20 -18.85 57.77
CA VAL A 61 -51.50 -20.00 57.19
C VAL A 61 -51.21 -19.72 55.72
N SER A 62 -49.93 -19.75 55.33
CA SER A 62 -49.44 -19.44 54.00
C SER A 62 -48.82 -20.69 53.37
N ILE A 63 -49.41 -21.24 52.30
CA ILE A 63 -49.00 -22.55 51.73
C ILE A 63 -48.65 -22.41 50.25
N THR A 64 -47.63 -23.13 49.79
CA THR A 64 -47.29 -23.25 48.36
C THR A 64 -48.38 -24.00 47.59
N CYS A 65 -49.19 -23.27 46.82
CA CYS A 65 -50.32 -23.85 46.09
C CYS A 65 -49.96 -24.45 44.71
N LYS A 66 -48.73 -24.26 44.22
CA LYS A 66 -48.34 -24.65 42.86
C LYS A 66 -48.59 -26.13 42.52
N ASN A 67 -48.35 -27.03 43.47
CA ASN A 67 -48.49 -28.48 43.28
C ASN A 67 -49.71 -29.06 44.03
N LEU A 68 -50.46 -28.24 44.77
CA LEU A 68 -51.52 -28.69 45.65
C LEU A 68 -52.80 -28.94 44.84
N LEU A 69 -53.32 -30.17 44.86
CA LEU A 69 -54.53 -30.53 44.11
C LEU A 69 -55.79 -29.98 44.78
N GLU A 70 -55.87 -30.07 46.10
CA GLU A 70 -57.02 -29.64 46.89
C GLU A 70 -56.57 -29.07 48.26
N LEU A 71 -57.32 -28.12 48.81
CA LEU A 71 -57.12 -27.65 50.18
C LEU A 71 -57.60 -28.72 51.17
N PRO A 72 -56.86 -29.00 52.26
CA PRO A 72 -57.22 -30.06 53.19
C PRO A 72 -58.59 -29.77 53.84
N PRO A 73 -59.54 -30.71 53.82
CA PRO A 73 -60.82 -30.54 54.49
C PRO A 73 -60.63 -30.59 56.02
N GLY A 74 -61.31 -29.71 56.74
CA GLY A 74 -61.20 -29.56 58.19
C GLY A 74 -62.14 -28.50 58.78
N LYS A 75 -62.18 -28.38 60.11
CA LYS A 75 -62.89 -27.30 60.83
C LYS A 75 -62.05 -26.03 60.76
N CYS A 76 -61.98 -25.38 59.59
CA CYS A 76 -61.07 -24.25 59.41
C CYS A 76 -61.51 -23.01 60.19
N ALA A 77 -60.77 -22.65 61.25
CA ALA A 77 -60.83 -21.33 61.88
C ALA A 77 -59.77 -20.36 61.32
N ALA A 78 -58.65 -20.88 60.80
CA ALA A 78 -57.50 -20.10 60.33
C ALA A 78 -57.64 -19.60 58.87
N LEU A 79 -57.10 -18.42 58.57
CA LEU A 79 -57.08 -17.84 57.21
C LEU A 79 -55.95 -18.47 56.38
N ILE A 80 -56.31 -19.37 55.46
CA ILE A 80 -55.37 -19.99 54.53
C ILE A 80 -55.20 -19.11 53.29
N LYS A 81 -53.95 -18.79 52.94
CA LYS A 81 -53.59 -18.09 51.71
C LYS A 81 -52.59 -18.90 50.90
N CYS A 82 -52.75 -18.86 49.58
CA CYS A 82 -51.72 -19.32 48.69
C CYS A 82 -50.52 -18.36 48.77
N ALA A 83 -49.42 -18.90 49.27
CA ALA A 83 -48.13 -18.28 49.23
C ALA A 83 -47.30 -18.92 48.12
N PRO A 84 -46.31 -18.18 47.61
CA PRO A 84 -46.06 -16.78 47.90
C PRO A 84 -46.92 -15.84 47.03
N SER A 85 -47.37 -14.73 47.62
CA SER A 85 -47.79 -13.55 46.86
C SER A 85 -46.56 -12.69 46.57
N ALA A 86 -46.63 -11.81 45.55
CA ALA A 86 -45.58 -10.82 45.28
C ALA A 86 -45.31 -9.85 46.45
N SER A 87 -46.13 -9.90 47.50
CA SER A 87 -46.08 -9.10 48.73
C SER A 87 -45.67 -9.89 49.97
N PHE A 88 -45.08 -11.09 49.81
CA PHE A 88 -44.64 -11.89 50.95
C PHE A 88 -43.41 -11.25 51.62
N HIS A 89 -43.61 -10.71 52.81
CA HIS A 89 -42.56 -10.17 53.67
C HIS A 89 -42.60 -10.86 55.03
N LEU A 90 -41.44 -11.32 55.49
CA LEU A 90 -41.23 -11.96 56.77
C LEU A 90 -40.40 -11.02 57.64
N LYS A 91 -40.99 -10.49 58.71
CA LYS A 91 -40.26 -9.74 59.75
C LYS A 91 -39.75 -10.72 60.79
N ILE A 92 -38.43 -10.84 60.94
CA ILE A 92 -37.78 -11.79 61.84
C ILE A 92 -36.72 -11.11 62.71
N ASN A 93 -36.54 -11.63 63.91
CA ASN A 93 -35.46 -11.26 64.82
C ASN A 93 -34.54 -12.47 64.95
N VAL A 94 -33.40 -12.46 64.25
CA VAL A 94 -32.52 -13.62 64.12
C VAL A 94 -31.05 -13.22 64.21
N ASP A 95 -30.21 -14.20 64.58
CA ASP A 95 -28.76 -14.05 64.58
C ASP A 95 -28.19 -14.12 63.14
N ALA A 96 -26.93 -13.71 62.99
CA ALA A 96 -26.28 -13.62 61.68
C ALA A 96 -26.12 -14.98 60.96
N ALA A 97 -26.07 -16.11 61.67
CA ALA A 97 -25.98 -17.43 61.04
C ALA A 97 -27.30 -17.86 60.40
N THR A 98 -28.42 -17.59 61.08
CA THR A 98 -29.77 -17.85 60.55
C THR A 98 -30.10 -16.94 59.37
N LEU A 99 -29.66 -15.66 59.41
CA LEU A 99 -29.79 -14.74 58.29
C LEU A 99 -29.11 -15.30 57.02
N ARG A 100 -27.83 -15.69 57.11
CA ARG A 100 -27.09 -16.27 55.99
C ARG A 100 -27.74 -17.54 55.44
N SER A 101 -28.35 -18.34 56.31
CA SER A 101 -29.08 -19.54 55.90
C SER A 101 -30.33 -19.18 55.07
N LEU A 102 -31.06 -18.15 55.46
CA LEU A 102 -32.20 -17.63 54.68
C LEU A 102 -31.74 -17.05 53.34
N GLU A 103 -30.68 -16.26 53.33
CA GLU A 103 -30.12 -15.69 52.10
C GLU A 103 -29.68 -16.79 51.12
N SER A 104 -29.02 -17.84 51.63
CA SER A 104 -28.64 -19.01 50.83
C SER A 104 -29.84 -19.81 50.29
N ALA A 105 -31.01 -19.67 50.94
CA ALA A 105 -32.26 -20.31 50.56
C ALA A 105 -33.13 -19.44 49.61
N GLY A 106 -32.60 -18.33 49.07
CA GLY A 106 -33.27 -17.52 48.06
C GLY A 106 -33.99 -16.28 48.59
N PHE A 107 -33.74 -15.90 49.85
CA PHE A 107 -34.31 -14.70 50.45
C PHE A 107 -33.43 -13.46 50.25
N SER A 108 -34.10 -12.31 50.09
CA SER A 108 -33.52 -11.00 50.23
C SER A 108 -34.02 -10.35 51.51
N CYS A 109 -33.08 -10.06 52.42
CA CYS A 109 -33.36 -9.54 53.75
C CYS A 109 -32.79 -8.12 53.90
N LYS A 110 -33.56 -7.22 54.50
CA LYS A 110 -33.16 -5.84 54.78
C LYS A 110 -33.38 -5.50 56.24
N ASP A 111 -32.55 -4.64 56.81
CA ASP A 111 -32.70 -4.19 58.19
C ASP A 111 -34.05 -3.48 58.42
N CYS A 112 -34.63 -3.66 59.60
CA CYS A 112 -35.78 -2.90 60.04
C CYS A 112 -35.39 -1.43 60.31
N PHE A 113 -36.18 -0.46 59.84
CA PHE A 113 -35.90 0.98 59.95
C PHE A 113 -35.86 1.57 61.39
N HIS A 114 -36.09 0.79 62.45
CA HIS A 114 -36.02 1.24 63.84
C HIS A 114 -35.09 0.32 64.65
N GLY A 115 -34.10 0.96 65.26
CA GLY A 115 -32.89 0.36 65.80
C GLY A 115 -33.09 -0.80 66.77
N ALA A 116 -32.08 -1.67 66.77
CA ALA A 116 -31.91 -2.80 67.67
C ALA A 116 -32.01 -2.35 69.13
N PHE A 117 -33.18 -2.54 69.75
CA PHE A 117 -33.32 -2.53 71.20
C PHE A 117 -33.05 -3.94 71.71
N GLY A 118 -31.93 -4.13 72.42
CA GLY A 118 -31.65 -5.35 73.19
C GLY A 118 -30.83 -6.45 72.49
N GLY A 119 -29.98 -6.12 71.51
CA GLY A 119 -28.97 -7.06 70.98
C GLY A 119 -29.50 -8.12 70.00
N VAL A 120 -30.74 -8.01 69.54
CA VAL A 120 -31.30 -8.87 68.49
C VAL A 120 -31.59 -8.04 67.24
N ASN A 121 -30.94 -8.38 66.13
CA ASN A 121 -31.11 -7.67 64.87
C ASN A 121 -32.43 -8.07 64.19
N CYS A 122 -33.21 -7.07 63.79
CA CYS A 122 -34.49 -7.24 63.10
C CYS A 122 -34.29 -7.11 61.60
N TYR A 123 -34.75 -8.11 60.84
CA TYR A 123 -34.69 -8.14 59.38
C TYR A 123 -36.09 -8.34 58.78
N ILE A 124 -36.33 -7.70 57.64
CA ILE A 124 -37.49 -7.90 56.76
C ILE A 124 -37.00 -8.67 55.54
N CYS A 125 -37.37 -9.94 55.46
CA CYS A 125 -36.99 -10.85 54.39
C CYS A 125 -38.13 -11.04 53.38
N SER A 126 -37.79 -11.13 52.10
CA SER A 126 -38.73 -11.40 51.01
C SER A 126 -38.09 -12.33 49.98
N LEU A 127 -38.89 -13.03 49.19
CA LEU A 127 -38.39 -13.90 48.13
C LEU A 127 -38.22 -13.10 46.84
N CYS A 128 -37.21 -13.44 46.06
CA CYS A 128 -37.00 -12.82 44.75
C CYS A 128 -38.16 -13.16 43.82
N THR A 129 -38.84 -12.14 43.30
CA THR A 129 -40.01 -12.29 42.43
C THR A 129 -39.62 -12.83 41.06
N THR A 130 -40.62 -13.21 40.24
CA THR A 130 -40.39 -13.65 38.85
C THR A 130 -39.57 -12.63 38.07
N GLY A 131 -38.67 -13.11 37.21
CA GLY A 131 -37.66 -12.31 36.52
C GLY A 131 -36.46 -11.96 37.39
N HIS A 132 -36.41 -12.39 38.65
CA HIS A 132 -35.27 -12.20 39.55
C HIS A 132 -34.88 -13.51 40.21
N TYR A 133 -33.61 -13.62 40.59
CA TYR A 133 -33.06 -14.72 41.37
C TYR A 133 -32.19 -14.15 42.51
N SER A 134 -31.97 -14.94 43.55
CA SER A 134 -31.14 -14.53 44.68
C SER A 134 -29.65 -14.70 44.36
N ASP A 135 -28.85 -13.70 44.71
CA ASP A 135 -27.39 -13.77 44.64
C ASP A 135 -26.75 -14.59 45.79
N ARG A 136 -27.58 -15.19 46.66
CA ARG A 136 -27.17 -15.93 47.88
C ARG A 136 -26.52 -15.06 48.96
N HIS A 137 -26.52 -13.74 48.79
CA HIS A 137 -25.97 -12.74 49.71
C HIS A 137 -27.04 -11.70 50.13
N GLY A 138 -28.31 -12.10 50.09
CA GLY A 138 -29.43 -11.28 50.55
C GLY A 138 -29.94 -10.26 49.54
N SER A 139 -29.52 -10.30 48.28
CA SER A 139 -30.04 -9.43 47.22
C SER A 139 -30.73 -10.20 46.09
N CYS A 140 -31.76 -9.59 45.51
CA CYS A 140 -32.43 -10.11 44.32
C CYS A 140 -31.87 -9.44 43.07
N VAL A 141 -31.33 -10.25 42.16
CA VAL A 141 -30.72 -9.83 40.90
C VAL A 141 -31.67 -10.18 39.75
N SER A 142 -31.85 -9.27 38.80
CA SER A 142 -32.65 -9.53 37.61
C SER A 142 -32.03 -10.63 36.75
N CYS A 143 -32.86 -11.47 36.14
CA CYS A 143 -32.39 -12.45 35.17
C CYS A 143 -31.64 -11.75 34.05
N PRO A 144 -30.45 -12.24 33.64
CA PRO A 144 -29.69 -11.59 32.58
C PRO A 144 -30.48 -11.51 31.28
N ALA A 145 -30.33 -10.42 30.53
CA ALA A 145 -30.92 -10.32 29.19
C ALA A 145 -30.32 -11.39 28.25
N GLY A 146 -31.07 -11.81 27.23
CA GLY A 146 -30.68 -12.94 26.37
C GLY A 146 -31.45 -14.21 26.76
N GLY A 147 -30.80 -15.36 26.81
CA GLY A 147 -31.47 -16.64 27.00
C GLY A 147 -31.79 -17.03 28.44
N PHE A 148 -32.10 -16.06 29.31
CA PHE A 148 -32.45 -16.35 30.70
C PHE A 148 -33.82 -15.78 31.09
N TYR A 149 -34.57 -16.55 31.87
CA TYR A 149 -35.84 -16.13 32.46
C TYR A 149 -36.03 -16.77 33.83
N GLN A 150 -36.99 -16.26 34.61
CA GLN A 150 -37.38 -16.88 35.87
C GLN A 150 -38.88 -16.71 36.10
N ASP A 151 -39.62 -17.80 36.07
CA ASP A 151 -41.07 -17.87 36.24
C ASP A 151 -41.51 -18.34 37.63
N GLU A 152 -40.55 -18.68 38.48
CA GLU A 152 -40.76 -19.07 39.87
C GLU A 152 -40.10 -18.06 40.80
N ILE A 153 -40.63 -17.91 42.01
CA ILE A 153 -40.03 -16.99 42.98
C ILE A 153 -39.09 -17.71 43.94
N GLY A 154 -38.17 -16.98 44.56
CA GLY A 154 -37.25 -17.52 45.56
C GLY A 154 -36.18 -18.45 44.99
N GLN A 155 -35.95 -18.39 43.68
CA GLN A 155 -34.94 -19.19 43.01
C GLN A 155 -33.55 -18.56 43.17
N ILE A 156 -32.52 -19.40 43.23
CA ILE A 156 -31.11 -19.01 43.39
C ILE A 156 -30.34 -19.02 42.07
N ASP A 157 -30.93 -19.55 40.99
CA ASP A 157 -30.35 -19.59 39.65
C ASP A 157 -31.46 -19.32 38.60
N PRO A 158 -31.17 -18.56 37.52
CA PRO A 158 -32.13 -18.33 36.45
C PRO A 158 -32.30 -19.57 35.55
N LYS A 159 -33.48 -19.72 34.94
CA LYS A 159 -33.74 -20.77 33.95
C LYS A 159 -33.23 -20.33 32.57
N LEU A 160 -32.84 -21.31 31.76
CA LEU A 160 -32.41 -21.10 30.37
C LEU A 160 -33.61 -21.18 29.43
N CYS A 161 -33.67 -20.27 28.47
CA CYS A 161 -34.59 -20.35 27.33
C CYS A 161 -34.32 -21.62 26.50
N SER A 162 -35.34 -22.09 25.79
CA SER A 162 -35.19 -23.23 24.87
C SER A 162 -34.24 -22.90 23.71
N VAL A 163 -33.65 -23.92 23.10
CA VAL A 163 -32.77 -23.77 21.93
C VAL A 163 -33.46 -22.94 20.84
N GLY A 164 -32.72 -21.97 20.27
CA GLY A 164 -33.25 -21.06 19.25
C GLY A 164 -34.18 -19.96 19.76
N THR A 165 -34.28 -19.77 21.08
CA THR A 165 -35.08 -18.71 21.71
C THR A 165 -34.28 -17.85 22.68
N TYR A 166 -34.72 -16.61 22.87
CA TYR A 166 -34.10 -15.63 23.77
C TYR A 166 -35.12 -14.61 24.27
N VAL A 167 -34.83 -13.94 25.38
CA VAL A 167 -35.59 -12.80 25.89
C VAL A 167 -35.04 -11.50 25.28
N PRO A 168 -35.84 -10.79 24.46
CA PRO A 168 -35.44 -9.50 23.89
C PRO A 168 -35.46 -8.39 24.95
N LYS A 169 -34.83 -7.25 24.66
CA LYS A 169 -34.66 -6.16 25.64
C LYS A 169 -36.01 -5.55 26.08
N GLU A 170 -37.03 -5.64 25.24
CA GLU A 170 -38.40 -5.20 25.50
C GLU A 170 -39.12 -6.05 26.55
N SER A 171 -38.73 -7.33 26.67
CA SER A 171 -39.31 -8.30 27.62
C SER A 171 -38.39 -8.58 28.81
N TYR A 172 -37.31 -7.81 28.96
CA TYR A 172 -36.38 -7.91 30.08
C TYR A 172 -36.94 -7.24 31.35
N PRO A 173 -36.79 -7.84 32.53
CA PRO A 173 -36.27 -9.18 32.78
C PRO A 173 -37.31 -10.26 32.46
N GLY A 174 -36.89 -11.41 31.92
CA GLY A 174 -37.79 -12.49 31.51
C GLY A 174 -38.54 -13.11 32.69
N ARG A 175 -39.86 -12.95 32.77
CA ARG A 175 -40.71 -13.39 33.90
C ARG A 175 -41.44 -14.68 33.63
N LYS A 176 -41.54 -15.10 32.37
CA LYS A 176 -42.25 -16.31 31.93
C LYS A 176 -41.50 -16.99 30.81
N ALA A 177 -41.71 -18.29 30.64
CA ALA A 177 -41.14 -19.04 29.51
C ALA A 177 -41.59 -18.48 28.14
N THR A 178 -42.80 -17.89 28.06
CA THR A 178 -43.32 -17.24 26.86
C THR A 178 -42.60 -15.93 26.51
N ASP A 179 -41.82 -15.37 27.42
CA ASP A 179 -40.99 -14.19 27.15
C ASP A 179 -39.73 -14.56 26.34
N CYS A 180 -39.39 -15.86 26.29
CA CYS A 180 -38.41 -16.40 25.36
C CYS A 180 -39.02 -16.46 23.94
N GLN A 181 -38.62 -15.51 23.10
CA GLN A 181 -39.06 -15.41 21.71
C GLN A 181 -38.06 -16.07 20.76
N ALA A 182 -38.49 -16.38 19.54
CA ALA A 182 -37.60 -16.94 18.53
C ALA A 182 -36.42 -16.00 18.23
N CYS A 183 -35.26 -16.58 17.98
CA CYS A 183 -34.06 -15.79 17.73
C CYS A 183 -34.16 -14.94 16.44
N PRO A 184 -33.49 -13.77 16.42
CA PRO A 184 -33.63 -12.81 15.33
C PRO A 184 -33.15 -13.35 13.98
N TYR A 185 -33.61 -12.72 12.89
CA TYR A 185 -33.13 -13.06 11.55
C TYR A 185 -31.60 -13.01 11.44
N GLY A 186 -31.01 -13.96 10.70
CA GLY A 186 -29.57 -14.06 10.47
C GLY A 186 -28.78 -14.71 11.61
N THR A 187 -29.46 -15.37 12.56
CA THR A 187 -28.83 -16.05 13.70
C THR A 187 -28.97 -17.58 13.64
N LEU A 188 -28.14 -18.27 14.41
CA LEU A 188 -28.17 -19.72 14.61
C LEU A 188 -29.32 -20.11 15.53
N SER A 189 -30.23 -20.96 15.05
CA SER A 189 -31.39 -21.44 15.82
C SER A 189 -31.16 -22.78 16.53
N ASN A 190 -29.96 -23.37 16.41
CA ASN A 190 -29.60 -24.67 16.97
C ASN A 190 -28.81 -24.57 18.30
N GLU A 191 -28.57 -23.36 18.79
CA GLU A 191 -27.88 -23.11 20.07
C GLU A 191 -28.82 -22.40 21.06
N THR A 192 -28.56 -22.56 22.36
CA THR A 192 -29.22 -21.76 23.40
C THR A 192 -28.65 -20.34 23.39
N ALA A 193 -29.53 -19.34 23.48
CA ALA A 193 -29.09 -17.97 23.70
C ALA A 193 -28.40 -17.87 25.08
N GLY A 194 -27.24 -17.21 25.13
CA GLY A 194 -26.53 -16.93 26.38
C GLY A 194 -26.91 -15.55 26.90
N TYR A 195 -25.92 -14.74 27.28
CA TYR A 195 -26.14 -13.36 27.74
C TYR A 195 -26.46 -12.36 26.61
N ARG A 196 -26.58 -12.83 25.36
CA ARG A 196 -26.91 -12.08 24.13
C ARG A 196 -28.00 -12.82 23.34
N ALA A 197 -28.54 -12.19 22.30
CA ALA A 197 -29.33 -12.91 21.30
C ALA A 197 -28.51 -14.05 20.67
N CYS A 198 -29.17 -15.03 20.03
CA CYS A 198 -28.48 -16.12 19.33
C CYS A 198 -27.34 -15.59 18.44
N ARG A 199 -26.27 -16.39 18.32
CA ARG A 199 -25.07 -16.04 17.54
C ARG A 199 -25.44 -15.83 16.07
N CYS A 200 -24.75 -14.92 15.40
CA CYS A 200 -24.95 -14.73 13.97
C CYS A 200 -24.51 -15.97 13.17
N LEU A 201 -25.14 -16.19 12.02
CA LEU A 201 -24.67 -17.15 11.02
C LEU A 201 -23.27 -16.77 10.50
N ASP A 202 -22.55 -17.74 9.91
CA ASP A 202 -21.29 -17.47 9.23
C ASP A 202 -21.47 -16.44 8.11
N ASN A 203 -20.55 -15.47 8.01
CA ASN A 203 -20.66 -14.30 7.14
C ASN A 203 -21.86 -13.39 7.45
N PHE A 204 -22.32 -13.35 8.69
CA PHE A 204 -23.25 -12.33 9.19
C PHE A 204 -22.62 -11.54 10.35
N TYR A 205 -23.10 -10.33 10.58
CA TYR A 205 -22.68 -9.48 11.68
C TYR A 205 -23.87 -8.73 12.27
N ARG A 206 -23.72 -8.22 13.50
CA ARG A 206 -24.72 -7.37 14.15
C ARG A 206 -24.10 -6.05 14.62
N LYS A 207 -25.00 -5.13 14.98
CA LYS A 207 -24.76 -3.79 15.52
C LYS A 207 -25.57 -3.57 16.80
N ASP A 208 -26.35 -4.57 17.19
CA ASP A 208 -27.19 -4.57 18.39
C ASP A 208 -27.06 -5.96 19.01
N ARG A 209 -26.59 -6.03 20.25
CA ARG A 209 -26.33 -7.27 20.99
C ARG A 209 -27.56 -8.19 21.06
N PHE A 210 -28.75 -7.60 21.10
CA PHE A 210 -30.03 -8.31 21.20
C PHE A 210 -30.85 -8.26 19.91
N GLY A 211 -30.27 -7.75 18.82
CA GLY A 211 -30.94 -7.54 17.54
C GLY A 211 -30.59 -8.56 16.45
N PRO A 212 -31.10 -8.34 15.22
CA PRO A 212 -30.84 -9.19 14.06
C PRO A 212 -29.40 -9.08 13.56
N CYS A 213 -29.01 -10.05 12.74
CA CYS A 213 -27.76 -10.03 12.01
C CYS A 213 -27.99 -9.72 10.53
N TRP A 214 -27.06 -8.98 9.93
CA TRP A 214 -27.05 -8.61 8.53
C TRP A 214 -26.01 -9.40 7.76
N THR A 215 -26.27 -9.64 6.48
CA THR A 215 -25.33 -10.29 5.57
C THR A 215 -24.04 -9.47 5.44
N CYS A 216 -22.89 -10.14 5.51
CA CYS A 216 -21.60 -9.49 5.30
C CYS A 216 -21.48 -8.97 3.86
N PRO A 217 -20.96 -7.75 3.64
CA PRO A 217 -20.63 -7.27 2.30
C PRO A 217 -19.66 -8.21 1.59
N SER A 218 -19.84 -8.41 0.28
CA SER A 218 -19.05 -9.35 -0.53
C SER A 218 -17.57 -8.98 -0.65
N THR A 219 -17.19 -7.73 -0.39
CA THR A 219 -15.80 -7.26 -0.48
C THR A 219 -15.45 -6.29 0.65
N GLY A 220 -14.22 -6.41 1.15
CA GLY A 220 -13.59 -5.41 2.02
C GLY A 220 -13.89 -5.52 3.51
N ILE A 221 -14.78 -6.41 3.93
CA ILE A 221 -15.12 -6.64 5.34
C ILE A 221 -15.09 -8.15 5.62
N VAL A 222 -14.58 -8.51 6.80
CA VAL A 222 -14.61 -9.87 7.35
C VAL A 222 -15.61 -9.87 8.49
N CYS A 223 -16.67 -10.67 8.37
CA CYS A 223 -17.68 -10.82 9.41
C CYS A 223 -17.51 -12.16 10.12
N LYS A 224 -17.12 -12.12 11.39
CA LYS A 224 -16.91 -13.29 12.25
C LYS A 224 -17.31 -12.96 13.68
N ASN A 225 -17.81 -13.95 14.42
CA ASN A 225 -18.17 -13.82 15.84
C ASN A 225 -19.09 -12.62 16.12
N ASP A 226 -20.15 -12.44 15.32
CA ASP A 226 -21.13 -11.34 15.44
C ASP A 226 -20.61 -9.93 15.06
N THR A 227 -19.34 -9.80 14.68
CA THR A 227 -18.68 -8.51 14.41
C THR A 227 -18.31 -8.35 12.94
N ALA A 228 -18.21 -7.10 12.48
CA ALA A 228 -17.71 -6.75 11.15
C ALA A 228 -16.40 -5.97 11.27
N ILE A 229 -15.31 -6.53 10.75
CA ILE A 229 -13.98 -5.93 10.82
C ILE A 229 -13.46 -5.72 9.41
N LEU A 230 -12.78 -4.60 9.17
CA LEU A 230 -12.17 -4.33 7.86
C LEU A 230 -11.18 -5.42 7.47
N ALA A 231 -11.31 -5.92 6.24
CA ALA A 231 -10.43 -6.95 5.72
C ALA A 231 -9.00 -6.41 5.47
N PRO A 232 -7.97 -7.29 5.52
CA PRO A 232 -6.63 -6.93 5.05
C PRO A 232 -6.65 -6.43 3.61
N LYS A 233 -5.69 -5.58 3.23
CA LYS A 233 -5.61 -4.90 1.90
C LYS A 233 -6.64 -3.78 1.69
N TYR A 234 -7.52 -3.52 2.66
CA TYR A 234 -8.49 -2.42 2.64
C TYR A 234 -8.18 -1.38 3.73
N PHE A 235 -8.66 -0.17 3.50
CA PHE A 235 -8.57 0.98 4.40
C PHE A 235 -9.92 1.68 4.41
N TRP A 236 -10.36 2.08 5.60
CA TRP A 236 -11.47 2.98 5.76
C TRP A 236 -11.08 4.11 6.71
N LYS A 237 -11.90 5.15 6.81
CA LYS A 237 -11.66 6.23 7.76
C LYS A 237 -12.97 6.61 8.43
N TRP A 238 -12.94 6.69 9.74
CA TRP A 238 -14.04 7.22 10.52
C TRP A 238 -14.12 8.75 10.35
N LEU A 239 -15.32 9.26 10.08
CA LEU A 239 -15.56 10.70 9.97
C LEU A 239 -15.53 11.40 11.33
N ASN A 240 -15.94 10.67 12.37
CA ASN A 240 -16.07 11.18 13.72
C ASN A 240 -15.39 10.20 14.69
N SER A 241 -14.48 10.69 15.53
CA SER A 241 -13.77 9.89 16.54
C SER A 241 -14.74 9.24 17.51
N THR A 242 -15.86 9.89 17.84
CA THR A 242 -16.90 9.31 18.71
C THR A 242 -17.53 8.06 18.10
N SER A 243 -17.75 8.02 16.78
CA SER A 243 -18.34 6.84 16.12
C SER A 243 -17.38 5.65 16.10
N GLU A 244 -16.08 5.93 15.94
CA GLU A 244 -15.02 4.94 16.05
C GLU A 244 -14.96 4.34 17.46
N GLU A 245 -14.89 5.19 18.49
CA GLU A 245 -14.86 4.77 19.90
C GLU A 245 -16.11 3.95 20.27
N CYS A 246 -17.31 4.40 19.85
CA CYS A 246 -18.54 3.66 20.07
C CYS A 246 -18.55 2.29 19.37
N TYR A 247 -18.00 2.18 18.16
CA TYR A 247 -17.94 0.91 17.46
C TYR A 247 -16.90 -0.03 18.07
N ARG A 248 -15.73 0.49 18.45
CA ARG A 248 -14.71 -0.28 19.18
C ARG A 248 -15.28 -0.82 20.49
N GLY A 249 -15.91 0.04 21.28
CA GLY A 249 -16.58 -0.34 22.51
C GLY A 249 -17.63 -1.43 22.27
N PHE A 250 -18.42 -1.33 21.18
CA PHE A 250 -19.37 -2.37 20.80
C PHE A 250 -18.70 -3.71 20.47
N VAL A 251 -17.63 -3.71 19.68
CA VAL A 251 -16.91 -4.92 19.27
C VAL A 251 -16.29 -5.63 20.47
N GLU A 252 -15.65 -4.89 21.38
CA GLU A 252 -15.08 -5.44 22.62
C GLU A 252 -16.18 -5.98 23.53
N ASN A 253 -17.31 -5.27 23.64
CA ASN A 253 -18.43 -5.62 24.49
C ASN A 253 -19.24 -6.85 24.01
N ILE A 254 -19.18 -7.17 22.72
CA ILE A 254 -19.85 -8.35 22.14
C ILE A 254 -19.22 -9.66 22.63
N ALA A 255 -17.93 -9.65 23.00
CA ALA A 255 -17.21 -10.82 23.49
C ALA A 255 -17.27 -11.01 25.02
N THR A 256 -17.69 -9.98 25.77
CA THR A 256 -17.72 -9.99 27.24
C THR A 256 -19.02 -10.58 27.77
N ASP A 257 -18.94 -11.72 28.48
CA ASP A 257 -20.05 -12.40 29.16
C ASP A 257 -19.57 -13.10 30.45
N PRO A 258 -20.29 -13.03 31.60
CA PRO A 258 -21.33 -12.05 31.96
C PRO A 258 -20.73 -10.68 32.34
N GLY A 259 -21.54 -9.62 32.36
CA GLY A 259 -21.11 -8.28 32.81
C GLY A 259 -20.73 -7.30 31.69
N TYR A 260 -21.36 -7.43 30.53
CA TYR A 260 -21.23 -6.46 29.44
C TYR A 260 -21.70 -5.05 29.85
N ASN A 261 -21.13 -4.03 29.22
CA ASN A 261 -21.51 -2.64 29.41
C ASN A 261 -22.76 -2.30 28.56
N ASP A 262 -23.87 -1.91 29.20
CA ASP A 262 -25.12 -1.60 28.48
C ASP A 262 -24.95 -0.45 27.48
N THR A 263 -24.06 0.51 27.77
CA THR A 263 -23.75 1.67 26.91
C THR A 263 -23.29 1.24 25.52
N TYR A 264 -22.47 0.20 25.44
CA TYR A 264 -21.92 -0.33 24.19
C TYR A 264 -22.69 -1.56 23.68
N SER A 265 -23.94 -1.76 24.09
CA SER A 265 -24.75 -2.89 23.62
C SER A 265 -25.37 -2.64 22.25
N LYS A 266 -25.40 -1.38 21.79
CA LYS A 266 -25.99 -0.99 20.51
C LYS A 266 -25.20 0.12 19.82
N PHE A 267 -24.73 -0.16 18.61
CA PHE A 267 -24.12 0.81 17.72
C PHE A 267 -25.15 1.36 16.73
N ARG A 268 -25.46 2.66 16.83
CA ARG A 268 -26.43 3.35 15.96
C ARG A 268 -25.83 3.92 14.67
N GLY A 269 -24.50 3.97 14.57
CA GLY A 269 -23.82 4.53 13.40
C GLY A 269 -23.85 3.60 12.17
N SER A 270 -23.22 4.10 11.11
CA SER A 270 -22.93 3.35 9.89
C SER A 270 -21.44 2.99 9.84
N LEU A 271 -21.12 1.83 9.28
CA LEU A 271 -19.74 1.44 9.01
C LEU A 271 -19.21 2.25 7.83
N PRO A 272 -17.94 2.71 7.89
CA PRO A 272 -17.28 3.31 6.74
C PRO A 272 -17.24 2.39 5.52
N ILE A 273 -17.12 2.99 4.33
CA ILE A 273 -16.95 2.26 3.08
C ILE A 273 -15.50 1.71 3.01
N PRO A 274 -15.31 0.41 2.81
CA PRO A 274 -13.97 -0.18 2.67
C PRO A 274 -13.37 0.18 1.30
N LEU A 275 -12.23 0.88 1.30
CA LEU A 275 -11.50 1.23 0.08
C LEU A 275 -10.26 0.36 -0.05
N LYS A 276 -9.99 -0.15 -1.26
CA LYS A 276 -8.80 -0.96 -1.51
C LYS A 276 -7.55 -0.09 -1.52
N CYS A 277 -6.53 -0.48 -0.77
CA CYS A 277 -5.29 0.31 -0.71
C CYS A 277 -4.54 0.29 -2.04
N PRO A 278 -3.90 1.41 -2.43
CA PRO A 278 -3.19 1.50 -3.69
C PRO A 278 -1.95 0.61 -3.71
N ARG A 279 -1.26 0.47 -2.56
CA ARG A 279 -0.07 -0.38 -2.43
C ARG A 279 -0.47 -1.74 -1.87
N LEU A 280 -0.01 -2.81 -2.51
CA LEU A 280 -0.23 -4.16 -2.01
C LEU A 280 0.55 -4.36 -0.71
N GLY A 281 -0.13 -4.82 0.34
CA GLY A 281 0.50 -5.05 1.64
C GLY A 281 0.78 -3.80 2.47
N SER A 282 0.23 -2.63 2.12
CA SER A 282 0.34 -1.44 2.99
C SER A 282 -0.68 -1.41 4.12
N CYS A 283 -1.84 -2.06 3.94
CA CYS A 283 -2.95 -2.03 4.89
C CYS A 283 -3.18 -3.38 5.55
N LYS A 284 -3.10 -3.41 6.89
CA LYS A 284 -3.40 -4.59 7.70
C LYS A 284 -4.91 -4.85 7.82
N GLY A 285 -5.72 -3.80 7.70
CA GLY A 285 -7.15 -3.83 7.99
C GLY A 285 -7.42 -3.49 9.46
N GLY A 286 -8.48 -4.08 10.04
CA GLY A 286 -8.87 -3.80 11.42
C GLY A 286 -9.76 -2.56 11.57
N ILE A 287 -10.25 -2.33 12.80
CA ILE A 287 -11.17 -1.20 13.10
C ILE A 287 -10.51 0.15 12.76
N ASP A 288 -9.20 0.26 12.98
CA ASP A 288 -8.44 1.51 12.86
C ASP A 288 -7.76 1.67 11.51
N SER A 289 -7.94 0.68 10.61
CA SER A 289 -7.20 0.62 9.34
C SER A 289 -5.70 0.76 9.53
N GLU A 290 -5.13 -0.07 10.41
CA GLU A 290 -3.71 -0.02 10.69
C GLU A 290 -2.87 -0.25 9.44
N CYS A 291 -1.81 0.54 9.31
CA CYS A 291 -0.82 0.39 8.26
C CYS A 291 0.25 -0.64 8.65
N HIS A 292 0.81 -1.32 7.65
CA HIS A 292 2.05 -2.09 7.81
C HIS A 292 3.24 -1.16 8.11
N GLU A 293 4.29 -1.73 8.72
CA GLU A 293 5.52 -1.01 9.03
C GLU A 293 6.09 -0.32 7.78
N GLY A 294 6.56 0.92 7.94
CA GLY A 294 7.06 1.75 6.86
C GLY A 294 6.00 2.56 6.11
N TYR A 295 4.70 2.27 6.31
CA TYR A 295 3.58 2.97 5.66
C TYR A 295 2.78 3.82 6.65
N ARG A 296 2.23 4.93 6.17
CA ARG A 296 1.36 5.86 6.92
C ARG A 296 0.45 6.67 5.99
N GLY A 297 -0.43 7.47 6.61
CA GLY A 297 -1.32 8.40 5.91
C GLY A 297 -2.56 7.72 5.33
N ILE A 298 -3.35 8.49 4.56
CA ILE A 298 -4.60 8.01 3.96
C ILE A 298 -4.30 6.84 3.00
N LEU A 299 -5.09 5.76 3.09
CA LEU A 299 -4.90 4.51 2.35
C LEU A 299 -3.52 3.84 2.57
N CYS A 300 -2.81 4.20 3.64
CA CYS A 300 -1.43 3.78 3.92
C CYS A 300 -0.51 3.99 2.70
N ALA A 301 -0.72 5.08 1.96
CA ALA A 301 -0.09 5.30 0.66
C ALA A 301 1.25 6.05 0.73
N THR A 302 1.60 6.59 1.90
CA THR A 302 2.83 7.38 2.11
C THR A 302 3.81 6.66 3.02
N CYS A 303 5.11 6.93 2.88
CA CYS A 303 6.12 6.31 3.74
C CYS A 303 6.32 7.07 5.05
N THR A 304 6.73 6.35 6.10
CA THR A 304 7.22 6.90 7.37
C THR A 304 8.56 7.64 7.17
N ALA A 305 9.03 8.39 8.17
CA ALA A 305 10.21 9.25 8.02
C ALA A 305 11.53 8.47 7.81
N ASP A 306 11.60 7.24 8.31
CA ASP A 306 12.73 6.32 8.19
C ASP A 306 12.66 5.43 6.94
N HIS A 307 11.65 5.65 6.08
CA HIS A 307 11.43 4.92 4.84
C HIS A 307 11.30 5.89 3.66
N TYR A 308 11.68 5.44 2.48
CA TYR A 308 11.49 6.18 1.24
C TYR A 308 10.73 5.34 0.21
N LEU A 309 9.98 6.01 -0.67
CA LEU A 309 9.11 5.36 -1.64
C LEU A 309 9.92 4.87 -2.84
N ARG A 310 9.82 3.58 -3.16
CA ARG A 310 10.53 2.92 -4.26
C ARG A 310 9.68 1.80 -4.89
N PHE A 311 9.53 1.80 -6.22
CA PHE A 311 8.54 0.99 -6.97
C PHE A 311 7.23 0.67 -6.22
N ASN A 312 6.55 1.71 -5.73
CA ASN A 312 5.25 1.57 -5.05
C ASN A 312 5.31 0.85 -3.68
N THR A 313 6.51 0.69 -3.10
CA THR A 313 6.74 0.13 -1.78
C THR A 313 7.59 1.06 -0.93
N CYS A 314 7.42 1.02 0.39
CA CYS A 314 8.23 1.80 1.31
C CYS A 314 9.40 0.95 1.79
N ILE A 315 10.63 1.41 1.54
CA ILE A 315 11.86 0.70 1.90
C ILE A 315 12.62 1.50 2.96
N LYS A 316 13.18 0.79 3.94
CA LYS A 316 13.96 1.40 5.03
C LYS A 316 15.17 2.16 4.50
N CYS A 317 15.42 3.34 5.06
CA CYS A 317 16.53 4.19 4.68
C CYS A 317 17.89 3.51 4.92
N PRO A 318 18.81 3.54 3.94
CA PRO A 318 20.19 3.10 4.15
C PRO A 318 20.95 4.11 5.03
N ARG A 319 22.16 3.75 5.49
CA ARG A 319 23.04 4.68 6.21
C ARG A 319 23.29 5.95 5.39
N ILE A 320 23.33 7.11 6.06
CA ILE A 320 23.48 8.43 5.41
C ILE A 320 24.72 8.48 4.52
N THR A 321 25.84 7.86 4.92
CA THR A 321 27.06 7.80 4.08
C THR A 321 26.83 7.08 2.76
N ILE A 322 26.13 5.95 2.77
CA ILE A 322 25.77 5.20 1.57
C ILE A 322 24.79 6.02 0.71
N ALA A 323 23.82 6.69 1.33
CA ALA A 323 22.91 7.59 0.66
C ALA A 323 23.64 8.73 -0.06
N VAL A 324 24.59 9.41 0.60
CA VAL A 324 25.38 10.50 0.03
C VAL A 324 26.28 10.00 -1.11
N ILE A 325 27.03 8.90 -0.90
CA ILE A 325 27.92 8.33 -1.91
C ILE A 325 27.15 7.90 -3.16
N SER A 326 26.02 7.20 -2.98
CA SER A 326 25.18 6.76 -4.10
C SER A 326 24.58 7.95 -4.86
N SER A 327 24.14 8.99 -4.15
CA SER A 327 23.61 10.22 -4.74
C SER A 327 24.69 10.99 -5.53
N ALA A 328 25.87 11.17 -4.93
CA ALA A 328 27.00 11.83 -5.57
C ALA A 328 27.48 11.05 -6.81
N GLY A 329 27.55 9.72 -6.72
CA GLY A 329 27.93 8.86 -7.84
C GLY A 329 27.04 9.02 -9.07
N VAL A 330 25.73 9.19 -8.89
CA VAL A 330 24.81 9.39 -10.03
C VAL A 330 24.90 10.79 -10.60
N VAL A 331 25.06 11.83 -9.76
CA VAL A 331 25.29 13.19 -10.24
C VAL A 331 26.60 13.25 -11.06
N ILE A 332 27.68 12.64 -10.55
CA ILE A 332 28.97 12.58 -11.24
C ILE A 332 28.85 11.81 -12.56
N LEU A 333 28.18 10.65 -12.56
CA LEU A 333 27.96 9.88 -13.77
C LEU A 333 27.17 10.68 -14.81
N PHE A 334 26.12 11.40 -14.38
CA PHE A 334 25.35 12.26 -15.27
C PHE A 334 26.18 13.41 -15.84
N LEU A 335 26.95 14.09 -15.00
CA LEU A 335 27.87 15.15 -15.44
C LEU A 335 28.92 14.59 -16.42
N ALA A 336 29.46 13.39 -16.16
CA ALA A 336 30.41 12.74 -17.04
C ALA A 336 29.79 12.37 -18.40
N VAL A 337 28.58 11.79 -18.41
CA VAL A 337 27.84 11.48 -19.64
C VAL A 337 27.49 12.77 -20.40
N PHE A 338 27.02 13.80 -19.70
CA PHE A 338 26.70 15.11 -20.28
C PHE A 338 27.95 15.73 -20.92
N MET A 339 29.08 15.73 -20.22
CA MET A 339 30.35 16.24 -20.74
C MET A 339 30.87 15.38 -21.90
N MET A 340 30.71 14.06 -21.85
CA MET A 340 31.09 13.15 -22.93
C MET A 340 30.24 13.37 -24.18
N VAL A 341 28.94 13.65 -24.04
CA VAL A 341 28.05 13.99 -25.17
C VAL A 341 28.40 15.38 -25.74
N LEU A 342 28.75 16.35 -24.88
CA LEU A 342 29.19 17.68 -25.31
C LEU A 342 30.57 17.65 -26.01
N TRP A 343 31.48 16.78 -25.59
CA TRP A 343 32.82 16.63 -26.18
C TRP A 343 32.90 15.59 -27.29
N GLY A 344 31.88 14.74 -27.43
CA GLY A 344 31.88 13.56 -28.27
C GLY A 344 31.96 13.81 -29.78
N ASP A 345 32.06 15.06 -30.24
CA ASP A 345 32.19 15.30 -31.68
C ASP A 345 32.75 16.67 -32.04
N SER A 346 34.04 16.87 -31.78
CA SER A 346 34.79 17.97 -32.40
C SER A 346 35.81 17.49 -33.43
N LYS A 347 35.88 16.19 -33.75
CA LYS A 347 36.92 15.65 -34.64
C LYS A 347 36.35 14.58 -35.58
N LEU A 348 36.44 14.92 -36.87
CA LEU A 348 36.12 14.17 -38.09
C LEU A 348 34.65 14.12 -38.48
N THR A 349 34.24 15.14 -39.24
CA THR A 349 33.06 15.08 -40.10
C THR A 349 33.54 14.84 -41.52
N ASP A 350 33.30 13.63 -42.02
CA ASP A 350 33.28 13.34 -43.45
C ASP A 350 32.18 12.29 -43.73
N ASP A 351 31.58 12.41 -44.90
CA ASP A 351 30.17 12.16 -45.26
C ASP A 351 29.66 10.69 -45.26
N ASN A 352 30.14 9.81 -44.38
CA ASN A 352 29.65 8.43 -44.26
C ASN A 352 29.21 8.06 -42.85
N ARG A 353 28.08 7.33 -42.75
CA ARG A 353 27.46 6.86 -41.50
C ARG A 353 28.53 6.25 -40.58
N THR A 354 28.86 6.95 -39.50
CA THR A 354 30.00 6.61 -38.66
C THR A 354 29.62 5.53 -37.65
N VAL A 355 30.63 4.91 -37.04
CA VAL A 355 30.44 3.94 -35.95
C VAL A 355 29.73 4.58 -34.76
N ALA A 356 29.98 5.88 -34.53
CA ALA A 356 29.33 6.66 -33.49
C ALA A 356 27.81 6.76 -33.72
N ASP A 357 27.36 6.88 -34.97
CA ASP A 357 25.93 6.98 -35.31
C ASP A 357 25.18 5.68 -35.03
N VAL A 358 25.79 4.52 -35.33
CA VAL A 358 25.22 3.19 -35.02
C VAL A 358 25.14 2.98 -33.50
N ILE A 359 26.19 3.37 -32.77
CA ILE A 359 26.23 3.28 -31.30
C ILE A 359 25.17 4.19 -30.69
N MET A 360 25.07 5.45 -31.13
CA MET A 360 24.07 6.40 -30.68
C MET A 360 22.65 5.92 -30.94
N SER A 361 22.40 5.32 -32.10
CA SER A 361 21.11 4.71 -32.43
C SER A 361 20.77 3.55 -31.50
N CYS A 362 21.72 2.66 -31.20
CA CYS A 362 21.51 1.57 -30.24
C CYS A 362 21.21 2.10 -28.83
N PHE A 363 21.93 3.14 -28.38
CA PHE A 363 21.66 3.77 -27.09
C PHE A 363 20.27 4.40 -27.03
N LYS A 364 19.81 5.09 -28.10
CA LYS A 364 18.44 5.63 -28.16
C LYS A 364 17.37 4.55 -28.00
N ILE A 365 17.55 3.39 -28.63
CA ILE A 365 16.64 2.23 -28.51
C ILE A 365 16.62 1.73 -27.06
N VAL A 366 17.79 1.49 -26.47
CA VAL A 366 17.90 1.00 -25.09
C VAL A 366 17.31 2.00 -24.10
N ILE A 367 17.63 3.28 -24.24
CA ILE A 367 17.09 4.34 -23.38
C ILE A 367 15.57 4.41 -23.50
N GLY A 368 15.05 4.41 -24.74
CA GLY A 368 13.62 4.42 -24.99
C GLY A 368 12.88 3.22 -24.41
N PHE A 369 13.44 2.01 -24.54
CA PHE A 369 12.91 0.78 -23.96
C PHE A 369 12.79 0.88 -22.43
N HIS A 370 13.87 1.28 -21.75
CA HIS A 370 13.88 1.41 -20.30
C HIS A 370 12.94 2.52 -19.81
N GLN A 371 12.84 3.65 -20.54
CA GLN A 371 11.90 4.74 -20.24
C GLN A 371 10.43 4.26 -20.25
N VAL A 372 10.04 3.49 -21.26
CA VAL A 372 8.68 2.96 -21.39
C VAL A 372 8.38 1.95 -20.28
N ILE A 373 9.28 1.00 -20.05
CA ILE A 373 9.11 -0.01 -19.00
C ILE A 373 8.98 0.63 -17.62
N ALA A 374 9.87 1.57 -17.27
CA ALA A 374 9.80 2.28 -16.00
C ALA A 374 8.49 3.07 -15.86
N GLY A 375 8.02 3.69 -16.94
CA GLY A 375 6.73 4.37 -16.99
C GLY A 375 5.54 3.45 -16.75
N ILE A 376 5.49 2.30 -17.43
CA ILE A 376 4.43 1.29 -17.28
C ILE A 376 4.38 0.77 -15.84
N PHE A 377 5.52 0.46 -15.22
CA PHE A 377 5.55 -0.02 -13.84
C PHE A 377 5.07 1.03 -12.84
N SER A 378 5.40 2.30 -13.10
CA SER A 378 4.88 3.42 -12.32
C SER A 378 3.36 3.59 -12.50
N ALA A 379 2.81 3.28 -13.67
CA ALA A 379 1.38 3.42 -13.95
C ALA A 379 0.53 2.25 -13.41
N LEU A 380 1.08 1.03 -13.44
CA LEU A 380 0.43 -0.21 -13.01
C LEU A 380 0.67 -0.53 -11.52
N VAL A 381 0.24 0.40 -10.67
CA VAL A 381 0.50 0.38 -9.21
C VAL A 381 -0.05 -0.85 -8.47
N ARG A 382 -1.13 -1.47 -8.98
CA ARG A 382 -1.81 -2.61 -8.35
C ARG A 382 -1.24 -3.98 -8.76
N VAL A 383 -0.24 -4.02 -9.64
CA VAL A 383 0.37 -5.28 -10.11
C VAL A 383 1.54 -5.66 -9.20
N ARG A 384 1.61 -6.93 -8.79
CA ARG A 384 2.73 -7.46 -8.01
C ARG A 384 3.89 -7.81 -8.95
N TRP A 385 4.75 -6.83 -9.16
CA TRP A 385 5.98 -7.01 -9.91
C TRP A 385 6.98 -7.90 -9.12
N PRO A 386 7.69 -8.83 -9.78
CA PRO A 386 8.81 -9.60 -9.21
C PRO A 386 9.76 -8.82 -8.29
N ILE A 387 10.22 -9.40 -7.17
CA ILE A 387 11.22 -8.75 -6.28
C ILE A 387 12.53 -8.45 -7.04
N THR A 388 12.85 -9.25 -8.05
CA THR A 388 14.00 -9.05 -8.93
C THR A 388 13.92 -7.75 -9.76
N LEU A 389 12.73 -7.17 -9.95
CA LEU A 389 12.57 -5.84 -10.55
C LEU A 389 13.10 -4.71 -9.66
N VAL A 390 13.06 -4.87 -8.33
CA VAL A 390 13.60 -3.87 -7.37
C VAL A 390 15.13 -3.73 -7.53
N VAL A 391 15.81 -4.82 -7.91
CA VAL A 391 17.25 -4.83 -8.20
C VAL A 391 17.54 -4.21 -9.57
N MET A 392 16.75 -4.54 -10.60
CA MET A 392 16.86 -3.95 -11.94
C MET A 392 16.45 -2.47 -11.99
N GLU A 393 15.68 -1.99 -11.00
CA GLU A 393 15.30 -0.59 -10.82
C GLU A 393 16.48 0.37 -10.83
N LYS A 394 17.59 -0.06 -10.21
CA LYS A 394 18.82 0.75 -10.08
C LYS A 394 19.33 1.20 -11.45
N TYR A 395 19.10 0.37 -12.47
CA TYR A 395 19.49 0.63 -13.86
C TYR A 395 18.37 1.32 -14.64
N LEU A 396 17.11 0.87 -14.50
CA LEU A 396 15.95 1.40 -15.23
C LEU A 396 15.68 2.90 -14.97
N LYS A 397 15.67 3.35 -13.70
CA LYS A 397 15.39 4.76 -13.35
C LYS A 397 16.53 5.73 -13.67
N LEU A 398 17.78 5.23 -13.63
CA LEU A 398 18.94 6.01 -14.07
C LEU A 398 18.83 6.35 -15.56
N VAL A 399 18.33 5.39 -16.35
CA VAL A 399 18.10 5.53 -17.79
C VAL A 399 16.82 6.33 -18.11
N GLU A 400 15.82 6.34 -17.22
CA GLU A 400 14.62 7.21 -17.33
C GLU A 400 14.95 8.71 -17.24
N GLY A 401 16.17 9.08 -16.81
CA GLY A 401 16.55 10.48 -16.56
C GLY A 401 15.99 11.04 -15.26
N ASN A 402 15.33 10.21 -14.45
CA ASN A 402 14.79 10.56 -13.13
C ASN A 402 15.85 10.39 -12.03
N ILE A 403 17.02 10.98 -12.27
CA ILE A 403 18.24 10.86 -11.45
C ILE A 403 18.00 11.28 -10.00
N LEU A 404 17.09 12.22 -9.78
CA LEU A 404 16.75 12.77 -8.47
C LEU A 404 15.92 11.80 -7.60
N GLN A 405 15.23 10.83 -8.19
CA GLN A 405 14.58 9.73 -7.44
C GLN A 405 15.54 8.56 -7.12
N PHE A 406 16.72 8.52 -7.74
CA PHE A 406 17.75 7.52 -7.44
C PHE A 406 18.42 7.80 -6.10
N ALA A 407 18.65 9.07 -5.81
CA ALA A 407 19.19 9.55 -4.56
C ALA A 407 18.10 9.47 -3.49
N PRO A 408 18.27 8.70 -2.38
CA PRO A 408 17.35 8.74 -1.25
C PRO A 408 17.57 10.05 -0.49
N LEU A 409 17.31 11.19 -1.13
CA LEU A 409 17.52 12.53 -0.60
C LEU A 409 16.67 12.74 0.66
N SER A 410 15.48 12.14 0.69
CA SER A 410 14.60 12.12 1.87
C SER A 410 15.24 11.46 3.09
N CYS A 411 16.17 10.52 2.90
CA CYS A 411 16.92 9.86 3.98
C CYS A 411 18.14 10.67 4.45
N ILE A 412 18.57 11.70 3.71
CA ILE A 412 19.65 12.61 4.13
C ILE A 412 19.07 13.69 5.04
N HIS A 413 17.99 14.33 4.61
CA HIS A 413 17.27 15.32 5.41
C HIS A 413 15.79 15.34 5.02
N PRO A 414 14.84 15.45 5.96
CA PRO A 414 13.40 15.47 5.64
C PRO A 414 13.01 16.59 4.66
N GLY A 415 13.69 17.74 4.74
CA GLY A 415 13.51 18.87 3.83
C GLY A 415 13.94 18.63 2.39
N PHE A 416 14.70 17.57 2.10
CA PHE A 416 15.07 17.17 0.73
C PHE A 416 14.11 16.12 0.14
N ARG A 417 12.94 15.91 0.76
CA ARG A 417 11.88 15.12 0.14
C ARG A 417 11.37 15.82 -1.12
N LEU A 418 11.63 15.21 -2.26
CA LEU A 418 11.13 15.67 -3.55
C LEU A 418 9.65 15.30 -3.66
N ASP A 419 8.79 16.29 -3.42
CA ASP A 419 7.37 16.16 -3.71
C ASP A 419 7.10 16.30 -5.23
N PRO A 420 5.91 15.89 -5.71
CA PRO A 420 5.58 15.97 -7.13
C PRO A 420 5.74 17.37 -7.74
N PHE A 421 5.57 18.44 -6.96
CA PHE A 421 5.70 19.83 -7.43
C PHE A 421 7.16 20.22 -7.63
N VAL A 422 8.05 19.82 -6.71
CA VAL A 422 9.49 20.01 -6.86
C VAL A 422 10.02 19.20 -8.04
N GLU A 423 9.58 17.95 -8.20
CA GLU A 423 9.96 17.14 -9.37
C GLU A 423 9.52 17.77 -10.70
N PHE A 424 8.30 18.30 -10.76
CA PHE A 424 7.80 19.05 -11.91
C PHE A 424 8.66 20.29 -12.20
N SER A 425 8.98 21.07 -11.17
CA SER A 425 9.76 22.30 -11.30
C SER A 425 11.19 22.03 -11.74
N LEU A 426 11.82 20.97 -11.20
CA LEU A 426 13.15 20.52 -11.60
C LEU A 426 13.16 20.00 -13.04
N ALA A 427 12.13 19.26 -13.46
CA ALA A 427 12.05 18.78 -14.84
C ALA A 427 12.03 19.94 -15.85
N ILE A 428 11.22 20.97 -15.62
CA ILE A 428 11.19 22.15 -16.49
C ILE A 428 12.50 22.96 -16.36
N GLY A 429 12.96 23.21 -15.13
CA GLY A 429 14.16 23.98 -14.84
C GLY A 429 15.40 23.40 -15.50
N ILE A 430 15.64 22.08 -15.37
CA ILE A 430 16.78 21.39 -15.99
C ILE A 430 16.74 21.54 -17.51
N ASN A 431 15.56 21.44 -18.14
CA ASN A 431 15.45 21.61 -19.59
C ASN A 431 15.85 23.02 -20.04
N ILE A 432 15.32 24.04 -19.36
CA ILE A 432 15.64 25.44 -19.66
C ILE A 432 17.12 25.73 -19.40
N SER A 433 17.65 25.29 -18.25
CA SER A 433 19.04 25.53 -17.86
C SER A 433 20.03 24.87 -18.83
N VAL A 434 19.82 23.61 -19.23
CA VAL A 434 20.73 22.92 -20.15
C VAL A 434 20.73 23.59 -21.53
N VAL A 435 19.55 23.93 -22.08
CA VAL A 435 19.46 24.64 -23.36
C VAL A 435 20.12 26.01 -23.27
N PHE A 436 19.89 26.75 -22.19
CA PHE A 436 20.51 28.05 -21.95
C PHE A 436 22.03 27.94 -21.86
N LEU A 437 22.58 26.96 -21.13
CA LEU A 437 24.02 26.77 -20.99
C LEU A 437 24.69 26.43 -22.33
N ILE A 438 24.06 25.61 -23.18
CA ILE A 438 24.60 25.28 -24.51
C ILE A 438 24.56 26.51 -25.43
N LEU A 439 23.48 27.31 -25.38
CA LEU A 439 23.39 28.56 -26.14
C LEU A 439 24.41 29.59 -25.64
N LEU A 440 24.60 29.72 -24.33
CA LEU A 440 25.61 30.58 -23.72
C LEU A 440 27.02 30.15 -24.15
N TYR A 441 27.31 28.84 -24.13
CA TYR A 441 28.56 28.29 -24.66
C TYR A 441 28.78 28.67 -26.12
N LEU A 442 27.74 28.55 -26.96
CA LEU A 442 27.79 28.96 -28.36
C LEU A 442 28.11 30.45 -28.51
N LEU A 443 27.46 31.31 -27.72
CA LEU A 443 27.69 32.77 -27.75
C LEU A 443 29.11 33.14 -27.30
N LEU A 444 29.57 32.58 -26.17
CA LEU A 444 30.90 32.83 -25.62
C LEU A 444 32.00 32.32 -26.55
N LYS A 445 31.86 31.10 -27.06
CA LYS A 445 32.84 30.50 -27.99
C LYS A 445 32.85 31.21 -29.34
N LYS A 446 31.69 31.64 -29.85
CA LYS A 446 31.59 32.49 -31.05
C LYS A 446 32.34 33.81 -30.84
N ARG A 447 32.11 34.50 -29.71
CA ARG A 447 32.82 35.75 -29.39
C ARG A 447 34.32 35.54 -29.26
N TYR A 448 34.75 34.46 -28.61
CA TYR A 448 36.16 34.08 -28.50
C TYR A 448 36.82 33.85 -29.88
N ILE A 449 36.16 33.10 -30.79
CA ILE A 449 36.67 32.84 -32.14
C ILE A 449 36.73 34.12 -32.97
N MET A 450 35.74 35.02 -32.83
CA MET A 450 35.74 36.30 -33.56
C MET A 450 36.87 37.24 -33.10
N ASN A 451 37.10 37.31 -31.79
CA ASN A 451 38.13 38.18 -31.19
C ASN A 451 39.57 37.67 -31.38
N ARG A 452 39.77 36.39 -31.74
CA ARG A 452 41.10 35.86 -32.08
C ARG A 452 41.64 36.53 -33.34
N MET A 453 42.76 37.25 -33.22
CA MET A 453 43.41 37.90 -34.37
C MET A 453 44.17 36.91 -35.25
N ASP A 454 44.65 35.79 -34.68
CA ASP A 454 45.52 34.81 -35.37
C ASP A 454 44.82 33.91 -36.41
N ILE A 455 43.52 34.09 -36.66
CA ILE A 455 42.71 33.18 -37.49
C ILE A 455 42.16 33.93 -38.70
N PHE A 456 42.36 33.38 -39.91
CA PHE A 456 41.81 33.93 -41.14
C PHE A 456 40.27 34.01 -41.12
N PRO A 457 39.64 35.05 -41.72
CA PRO A 457 38.19 35.24 -41.73
C PRO A 457 37.39 34.03 -42.26
N SER A 458 37.86 33.37 -43.32
CA SER A 458 37.23 32.15 -43.87
C SER A 458 37.24 31.00 -42.85
N GLN A 459 38.38 30.75 -42.22
CA GLN A 459 38.50 29.72 -41.17
C GLN A 459 37.68 30.05 -39.91
N LYS A 460 37.40 31.33 -39.63
CA LYS A 460 36.48 31.73 -38.54
C LYS A 460 35.05 31.29 -38.85
N LEU A 461 34.58 31.48 -40.09
CA LEU A 461 33.23 31.08 -40.51
C LEU A 461 33.04 29.57 -40.41
N ASP A 462 34.01 28.78 -40.86
CA ASP A 462 33.94 27.30 -40.80
C ASP A 462 33.92 26.79 -39.36
N LYS A 463 34.76 27.35 -38.48
CA LYS A 463 34.79 27.00 -37.05
C LYS A 463 33.47 27.36 -36.36
N ILE A 464 32.85 28.50 -36.73
CA ILE A 464 31.55 28.90 -36.19
C ILE A 464 30.43 27.98 -36.70
N SER A 465 30.44 27.63 -37.99
CA SER A 465 29.46 26.69 -38.58
C SER A 465 29.54 25.32 -37.90
N SER A 466 30.75 24.76 -37.74
CA SER A 466 30.98 23.51 -37.01
C SER A 466 30.50 23.57 -35.55
N LEU A 467 30.76 24.69 -34.86
CA LEU A 467 30.28 24.93 -33.50
C LEU A 467 28.74 24.95 -33.41
N LYS A 468 28.07 25.65 -34.34
CA LYS A 468 26.60 25.69 -34.42
C LYS A 468 26.02 24.30 -34.67
N LYS A 469 26.57 23.56 -35.65
CA LYS A 469 26.19 22.18 -35.98
C LYS A 469 26.21 21.29 -34.73
N SER A 470 27.32 21.34 -33.97
CA SER A 470 27.48 20.57 -32.73
C SER A 470 26.49 21.01 -31.63
N CYS A 471 26.32 22.32 -31.40
CA CYS A 471 25.41 22.83 -30.37
C CYS A 471 23.94 22.52 -30.67
N TYR A 472 23.47 22.73 -31.90
CA TYR A 472 22.11 22.41 -32.30
C TYR A 472 21.82 20.92 -32.17
N ARG A 473 22.75 20.07 -32.61
CA ARG A 473 22.63 18.62 -32.46
C ARG A 473 22.49 18.20 -30.99
N ASN A 474 23.32 18.77 -30.10
CA ASN A 474 23.27 18.45 -28.68
C ASN A 474 22.00 18.96 -27.99
N ILE A 475 21.50 20.15 -28.36
CA ILE A 475 20.20 20.66 -27.89
C ILE A 475 19.07 19.72 -28.30
N PHE A 476 19.00 19.36 -29.59
CA PHE A 476 17.93 18.48 -30.09
C PHE A 476 18.01 17.09 -29.48
N LEU A 477 19.21 16.52 -29.32
CA LEU A 477 19.39 15.22 -28.67
C LEU A 477 18.95 15.26 -27.21
N PHE A 478 19.33 16.29 -26.46
CA PHE A 478 18.92 16.44 -25.06
C PHE A 478 17.40 16.57 -24.93
N LEU A 479 16.77 17.44 -25.72
CA LEU A 479 15.32 17.62 -25.71
C LEU A 479 14.56 16.36 -26.12
N LEU A 480 15.09 15.58 -27.07
CA LEU A 480 14.53 14.28 -27.45
C LEU A 480 14.54 13.29 -26.27
N LEU A 481 15.66 13.23 -25.53
CA LEU A 481 15.81 12.30 -24.41
C LEU A 481 15.01 12.72 -23.18
N SER A 482 14.88 14.02 -22.91
CA SER A 482 14.15 14.56 -21.75
C SER A 482 12.64 14.67 -21.98
N TYR A 483 12.18 14.77 -23.23
CA TYR A 483 10.78 15.00 -23.59
C TYR A 483 9.76 14.07 -22.91
N PRO A 484 9.94 12.73 -22.89
CA PRO A 484 8.93 11.84 -22.30
C PRO A 484 8.74 12.10 -20.80
N MET A 485 9.84 12.35 -20.10
CA MET A 485 9.84 12.58 -18.66
C MET A 485 9.27 13.96 -18.31
N THR A 486 9.67 15.00 -19.04
CA THR A 486 9.10 16.36 -18.87
C THR A 486 7.60 16.34 -19.11
N SER A 487 7.15 15.69 -20.19
CA SER A 487 5.74 15.58 -20.54
C SER A 487 4.94 14.82 -19.47
N LYS A 488 5.47 13.70 -18.96
CA LYS A 488 4.88 12.94 -17.85
C LYS A 488 4.69 13.81 -16.61
N LYS A 489 5.71 14.57 -16.20
CA LYS A 489 5.63 15.43 -15.01
C LYS A 489 4.65 16.59 -15.16
N ILE A 490 4.53 17.17 -16.36
CA ILE A 490 3.49 18.17 -16.66
C ILE A 490 2.10 17.57 -16.50
N ILE A 491 1.85 16.42 -17.13
CA ILE A 491 0.53 15.76 -17.11
C ILE A 491 0.13 15.38 -15.68
N HIS A 492 1.04 14.84 -14.87
CA HIS A 492 0.76 14.33 -13.52
C HIS A 492 0.36 15.41 -12.49
N ILE A 493 0.43 16.70 -12.82
CA ILE A 493 -0.01 17.79 -11.94
C ILE A 493 -1.43 18.27 -12.30
N LEU A 494 -1.90 18.00 -13.52
CA LEU A 494 -3.19 18.51 -14.00
C LEU A 494 -4.38 17.84 -13.28
N PRO A 495 -5.45 18.58 -12.96
CA PRO A 495 -6.65 18.05 -12.29
C PRO A 495 -7.57 17.32 -13.28
N ILE A 496 -7.06 16.28 -13.93
CA ILE A 496 -7.81 15.47 -14.92
C ILE A 496 -8.28 14.17 -14.24
N PRO A 497 -9.45 13.60 -14.63
CA PRO A 497 -9.87 12.29 -14.17
C PRO A 497 -8.76 11.23 -14.30
N GLY A 498 -8.58 10.43 -13.25
CA GLY A 498 -7.54 9.39 -13.18
C GLY A 498 -6.20 9.84 -12.59
N ILE A 499 -5.91 11.16 -12.58
CA ILE A 499 -4.77 11.76 -11.87
C ILE A 499 -5.18 12.25 -10.48
N CYS A 500 -6.29 12.98 -10.41
CA CYS A 500 -7.00 13.28 -9.16
C CYS A 500 -8.09 12.23 -8.96
N GLU A 501 -7.97 11.44 -7.91
CA GLU A 501 -8.92 10.37 -7.58
C GLU A 501 -9.82 10.83 -6.43
N GLU A 502 -11.13 10.83 -6.68
CA GLU A 502 -12.12 11.11 -5.64
C GLU A 502 -12.29 9.88 -4.75
N THR A 503 -12.18 10.09 -3.44
CA THR A 503 -12.28 9.05 -2.42
C THR A 503 -13.36 9.43 -1.42
N CYS A 504 -14.34 8.54 -1.26
CA CYS A 504 -15.49 8.74 -0.39
C CYS A 504 -15.50 7.65 0.70
N PHE A 505 -15.52 8.06 1.97
CA PHE A 505 -15.53 7.12 3.10
C PHE A 505 -16.94 6.80 3.60
N THR A 506 -17.95 7.60 3.23
CA THR A 506 -19.37 7.32 3.50
C THR A 506 -20.23 7.77 2.32
N LYS A 507 -21.47 7.28 2.26
CA LYS A 507 -22.42 7.60 1.17
C LYS A 507 -22.91 9.05 1.19
N ASP A 508 -22.97 9.66 2.38
CA ASP A 508 -23.61 10.97 2.59
C ASP A 508 -22.62 12.12 2.85
N SER A 509 -21.30 11.86 2.84
CA SER A 509 -20.28 12.88 3.12
C SER A 509 -19.59 13.42 1.87
N LYS A 510 -18.95 14.60 2.00
CA LYS A 510 -18.13 15.19 0.95
C LYS A 510 -16.90 14.31 0.68
N CYS A 511 -16.78 13.81 -0.54
CA CYS A 511 -15.61 13.08 -1.00
C CYS A 511 -14.38 13.98 -1.03
N ILE A 512 -13.20 13.41 -0.76
CA ILE A 512 -11.93 14.12 -0.88
C ILE A 512 -11.24 13.71 -2.18
N SER A 513 -10.75 14.69 -2.93
CA SER A 513 -9.97 14.44 -4.14
C SER A 513 -8.48 14.44 -3.82
N LEU A 514 -7.80 13.32 -4.09
CA LEU A 514 -6.39 13.11 -3.76
C LEU A 514 -5.55 12.94 -5.02
N LEU A 515 -4.33 13.47 -5.00
CA LEU A 515 -3.38 13.32 -6.10
C LEU A 515 -2.78 11.91 -6.10
N LYS A 516 -2.96 11.15 -7.16
CA LYS A 516 -2.48 9.76 -7.26
C LYS A 516 -0.95 9.61 -7.20
N ALA A 517 -0.23 10.66 -7.59
CA ALA A 517 1.23 10.71 -7.48
C ALA A 517 1.71 10.73 -6.01
N ASP A 518 0.97 11.40 -5.12
CA ASP A 518 1.18 11.41 -3.67
C ASP A 518 -0.16 11.68 -2.96
N TYR A 519 -0.73 10.65 -2.34
CA TYR A 519 -2.03 10.70 -1.65
C TYR A 519 -2.04 11.59 -0.40
N SER A 520 -0.91 12.19 0.00
CA SER A 520 -0.89 13.26 1.00
C SER A 520 -1.34 14.63 0.47
N ILE A 521 -1.42 14.77 -0.86
CA ILE A 521 -1.76 16.04 -1.50
C ILE A 521 -3.23 16.02 -1.91
N HIS A 522 -3.98 16.99 -1.40
CA HIS A 522 -5.34 17.25 -1.82
C HIS A 522 -5.35 18.01 -3.14
N CYS A 523 -6.08 17.50 -4.13
CA CYS A 523 -6.32 18.21 -5.38
C CYS A 523 -7.16 19.47 -5.12
N LEU A 524 -6.91 20.53 -5.90
CA LEU A 524 -7.54 21.84 -5.74
C LEU A 524 -7.26 22.54 -4.39
N SER A 525 -6.31 22.04 -3.60
CA SER A 525 -5.77 22.79 -2.45
C SER A 525 -5.07 24.07 -2.92
N PRO A 526 -4.91 25.11 -2.09
CA PRO A 526 -4.27 26.37 -2.50
C PRO A 526 -2.87 26.17 -3.12
N ARG A 527 -2.10 25.23 -2.57
CA ARG A 527 -0.78 24.85 -3.11
C ARG A 527 -0.89 24.19 -4.48
N HIS A 528 -1.76 23.18 -4.61
CA HIS A 528 -2.02 22.54 -5.91
C HIS A 528 -2.55 23.56 -6.93
N ASN A 529 -3.37 24.52 -6.49
CA ASN A 529 -3.97 25.57 -7.30
C ASN A 529 -2.91 26.39 -8.07
N VAL A 530 -1.81 26.75 -7.41
CA VAL A 530 -0.70 27.47 -8.04
C VAL A 530 -0.01 26.61 -9.10
N PHE A 531 0.34 25.37 -8.76
CA PHE A 531 1.12 24.52 -9.66
C PHE A 531 0.32 24.00 -10.85
N TRP A 532 -0.99 23.74 -10.71
CA TRP A 532 -1.77 23.30 -11.87
C TRP A 532 -1.96 24.40 -12.90
N HIS A 533 -2.06 25.67 -12.51
CA HIS A 533 -2.09 26.78 -13.48
C HIS A 533 -0.77 26.86 -14.27
N ILE A 534 0.36 26.67 -13.60
CA ILE A 534 1.66 26.58 -14.28
C ILE A 534 1.68 25.37 -15.21
N ALA A 535 1.26 24.20 -14.73
CA ALA A 535 1.19 22.98 -15.54
C ALA A 535 0.24 23.14 -16.74
N ALA A 536 -0.87 23.87 -16.59
CA ALA A 536 -1.82 24.16 -17.67
C ALA A 536 -1.19 25.02 -18.77
N ALA A 537 -0.37 26.02 -18.41
CA ALA A 537 0.39 26.81 -19.38
C ALA A 537 1.37 25.93 -20.20
N PHE A 538 1.97 24.93 -19.55
CA PHE A 538 2.83 23.94 -20.21
C PHE A 538 2.08 22.74 -20.78
N ALA A 539 0.76 22.63 -20.63
CA ALA A 539 0.00 21.45 -21.06
C ALA A 539 -0.03 21.27 -22.59
N LEU A 540 0.26 22.33 -23.35
CA LEU A 540 0.45 22.23 -24.80
C LEU A 540 1.79 21.54 -25.14
N TYR A 541 2.81 21.58 -24.28
CA TYR A 541 4.15 21.07 -24.59
C TYR A 541 4.16 19.58 -25.04
N PRO A 542 3.49 18.64 -24.34
CA PRO A 542 3.44 17.24 -24.75
C PRO A 542 2.97 17.02 -26.20
N ALA A 543 2.02 17.82 -26.68
CA ALA A 543 1.49 17.72 -28.03
C ALA A 543 2.19 18.63 -29.05
N ALA A 544 2.50 19.87 -28.66
CA ALA A 544 3.05 20.90 -29.55
C ALA A 544 4.52 20.68 -29.87
N PHE A 545 5.33 20.16 -28.95
CA PHE A 545 6.76 19.95 -29.19
C PHE A 545 7.03 18.94 -30.32
N PRO A 546 6.42 17.73 -30.35
CA PRO A 546 6.59 16.82 -31.48
C PRO A 546 6.06 17.39 -32.81
N LEU A 547 4.94 18.14 -32.79
CA LEU A 547 4.41 18.81 -34.00
C LEU A 547 5.37 19.87 -34.54
N LEU A 548 5.95 20.69 -33.65
CA LEU A 548 6.94 21.69 -34.03
C LEU A 548 8.16 21.02 -34.67
N LEU A 549 8.66 19.92 -34.08
CA LEU A 549 9.74 19.14 -34.67
C LEU A 549 9.38 18.57 -36.04
N LEU A 550 8.15 18.07 -36.22
CA LEU A 550 7.68 17.57 -37.51
C LEU A 550 7.72 18.67 -38.58
N VAL A 551 7.25 19.87 -38.26
CA VAL A 551 7.28 21.03 -39.16
C VAL A 551 8.71 21.45 -39.49
N LEU A 552 9.59 21.51 -38.48
CA LEU A 552 11.01 21.87 -38.67
C LEU A 552 11.73 20.85 -39.54
N ILE A 553 11.50 19.54 -39.31
CA ILE A 553 12.08 18.47 -40.11
C ILE A 553 11.57 18.56 -41.56
N TYR A 554 10.27 18.73 -41.75
CA TYR A 554 9.67 18.84 -43.09
C TYR A 554 10.26 20.02 -43.88
N LYS A 555 10.46 21.17 -43.22
CA LYS A 555 10.94 22.40 -43.85
C LYS A 555 12.46 22.41 -44.09
N TYR A 556 13.25 21.92 -43.15
CA TYR A 556 14.71 22.15 -43.13
C TYR A 556 15.57 20.91 -43.43
N ARG A 557 15.02 19.68 -43.44
CA ARG A 557 15.81 18.45 -43.63
C ARG A 557 16.68 18.45 -44.90
N GLU A 558 16.16 18.98 -46.00
CA GLU A 558 16.86 19.02 -47.30
C GLU A 558 17.32 20.43 -47.68
N SER A 559 17.27 21.38 -46.74
CA SER A 559 17.66 22.78 -46.98
C SER A 559 19.18 22.94 -46.96
N GLN A 560 19.74 23.47 -48.06
CA GLN A 560 21.15 23.86 -48.14
C GLN A 560 21.42 25.24 -47.52
N ALA A 561 20.42 26.15 -47.53
CA ALA A 561 20.54 27.50 -46.99
C ALA A 561 20.70 27.54 -45.46
N HIS A 562 20.14 26.55 -44.76
CA HIS A 562 20.22 26.43 -43.30
C HIS A 562 20.87 25.10 -42.88
N GLU A 563 22.06 24.86 -43.43
CA GLU A 563 22.79 23.60 -43.22
C GLU A 563 23.06 23.30 -41.74
N GLU A 564 23.27 24.31 -40.89
CA GLU A 564 23.57 24.08 -39.48
C GLU A 564 22.36 23.53 -38.71
N VAL A 565 21.16 24.02 -39.03
CA VAL A 565 19.90 23.55 -38.44
C VAL A 565 19.53 22.18 -39.01
N ALA A 566 19.67 22.00 -40.33
CA ALA A 566 19.45 20.72 -41.00
C ALA A 566 20.32 19.61 -40.40
N PHE A 567 21.60 19.91 -40.10
CA PHE A 567 22.52 18.99 -39.44
C PHE A 567 22.03 18.60 -38.03
N GLY A 568 21.59 19.56 -37.22
CA GLY A 568 21.03 19.28 -35.90
C GLY A 568 19.79 18.38 -35.96
N LEU A 569 18.91 18.59 -36.94
CA LEU A 569 17.70 17.79 -37.14
C LEU A 569 17.97 16.36 -37.63
N ARG A 570 19.17 16.06 -38.13
CA ARG A 570 19.55 14.69 -38.55
C ARG A 570 19.37 13.67 -37.42
N VAL A 571 19.51 14.08 -36.15
CA VAL A 571 19.30 13.24 -34.95
C VAL A 571 17.97 12.49 -34.98
N PHE A 572 16.92 13.09 -35.56
CA PHE A 572 15.58 12.49 -35.64
C PHE A 572 15.37 11.62 -36.90
N CYS A 573 16.08 11.90 -37.99
CA CYS A 573 15.79 11.28 -39.30
C CYS A 573 16.83 10.23 -39.75
N GLU A 574 18.08 10.38 -39.32
CA GLU A 574 19.23 9.65 -39.88
C GLU A 574 19.17 8.13 -39.70
N ASN A 575 18.49 7.67 -38.64
CA ASN A 575 18.34 6.26 -38.32
C ASN A 575 17.26 5.56 -39.16
N TYR A 576 16.42 6.32 -39.85
CA TYR A 576 15.26 5.82 -40.58
C TYR A 576 15.48 5.80 -42.09
N LYS A 577 14.74 4.93 -42.78
CA LYS A 577 14.68 4.92 -44.25
C LYS A 577 14.08 6.25 -44.73
N LYS A 578 14.50 6.71 -45.93
CA LYS A 578 14.03 7.99 -46.51
C LYS A 578 12.50 8.13 -46.57
N LYS A 579 11.75 7.02 -46.70
CA LYS A 579 10.28 6.98 -46.71
C LYS A 579 9.65 7.24 -45.33
N TYR A 580 10.33 6.87 -44.24
CA TYR A 580 9.82 6.89 -42.86
C TYR A 580 10.57 7.92 -42.00
N TRP A 581 10.91 9.07 -42.57
CA TRP A 581 11.73 10.10 -41.91
C TRP A 581 11.08 10.72 -40.67
N PHE A 582 9.75 10.70 -40.59
CA PHE A 582 8.99 11.23 -39.46
C PHE A 582 8.83 10.25 -38.29
N TRP A 583 9.36 9.03 -38.40
CA TRP A 583 9.04 7.94 -37.47
C TRP A 583 9.44 8.23 -36.02
N GLU A 584 10.51 8.99 -35.79
CA GLU A 584 10.89 9.42 -34.43
C GLU A 584 9.77 10.21 -33.73
N ILE A 585 9.00 11.01 -34.48
CA ILE A 585 7.85 11.75 -33.95
C ILE A 585 6.72 10.80 -33.54
N ALA A 586 6.48 9.73 -34.31
CA ALA A 586 5.51 8.70 -33.94
C ALA A 586 5.95 7.96 -32.66
N GLU A 587 7.24 7.59 -32.57
CA GLU A 587 7.82 6.98 -31.36
C GLU A 587 7.66 7.88 -30.12
N MET A 588 7.83 9.20 -30.26
CA MET A 588 7.62 10.16 -29.16
C MET A 588 6.19 10.11 -28.61
N TYR A 589 5.17 10.13 -29.48
CA TYR A 589 3.78 10.02 -29.07
C TYR A 589 3.47 8.65 -28.44
N TRP A 590 3.99 7.56 -29.01
CA TRP A 590 3.74 6.21 -28.50
C TRP A 590 4.31 6.02 -27.09
N LYS A 591 5.53 6.52 -26.85
CA LYS A 591 6.13 6.55 -25.51
C LYS A 591 5.25 7.34 -24.53
N LEU A 592 4.78 8.52 -24.92
CA LEU A 592 3.91 9.34 -24.06
C LEU A 592 2.59 8.64 -23.72
N ILE A 593 1.96 7.97 -24.69
CA ILE A 593 0.71 7.23 -24.47
C ILE A 593 0.92 6.12 -23.44
N LEU A 594 2.00 5.34 -23.58
CA LEU A 594 2.32 4.24 -22.66
C LEU A 594 2.81 4.69 -21.28
N ILE A 595 3.33 5.91 -21.14
CA ILE A 595 3.89 6.40 -19.86
C ILE A 595 2.86 7.23 -19.07
N SER A 596 1.98 7.96 -19.76
CA SER A 596 1.12 8.97 -19.13
C SER A 596 -0.37 8.80 -19.41
N LEU A 597 -0.80 8.44 -20.63
CA LEU A 597 -2.23 8.33 -20.93
C LEU A 597 -2.91 7.12 -20.28
N ILE A 598 -2.19 6.03 -19.97
CA ILE A 598 -2.73 4.88 -19.23
C ILE A 598 -3.35 5.31 -17.88
N LEU A 599 -2.84 6.38 -17.27
CA LEU A 599 -3.31 6.87 -15.98
C LEU A 599 -4.68 7.56 -16.04
N LEU A 600 -5.12 8.00 -17.24
CA LEU A 600 -6.39 8.69 -17.46
C LEU A 600 -7.58 7.73 -17.50
N PHE A 601 -7.35 6.43 -17.74
CA PHE A 601 -8.41 5.43 -17.76
C PHE A 601 -8.84 5.05 -16.34
N GLU A 602 -10.16 4.85 -16.18
CA GLU A 602 -10.91 4.78 -14.93
C GLU A 602 -10.41 3.71 -13.93
N SER A 603 -10.77 3.88 -12.65
CA SER A 603 -10.11 3.26 -11.47
C SER A 603 -10.17 1.73 -11.37
N GLU A 604 -10.91 1.01 -12.22
CA GLU A 604 -10.82 -0.46 -12.24
C GLU A 604 -9.45 -0.91 -12.80
N SER A 605 -8.78 -1.83 -12.10
CA SER A 605 -7.46 -2.34 -12.53
C SER A 605 -7.51 -3.05 -13.89
N ARG A 606 -8.68 -3.58 -14.27
CA ARG A 606 -8.86 -4.38 -15.49
C ARG A 606 -8.81 -3.54 -16.78
N SER A 607 -9.49 -2.40 -16.82
CA SER A 607 -9.53 -1.52 -18.00
C SER A 607 -8.15 -0.93 -18.33
N ARG A 608 -7.41 -0.49 -17.30
CA ARG A 608 -6.04 0.04 -17.43
C ARG A 608 -5.06 -0.98 -17.99
N ILE A 609 -5.14 -2.23 -17.52
CA ILE A 609 -4.30 -3.32 -18.01
C ILE A 609 -4.66 -3.66 -19.46
N ALA A 610 -5.95 -3.80 -19.76
CA ALA A 610 -6.41 -4.10 -21.12
C ALA A 610 -5.95 -3.02 -22.13
N PHE A 611 -6.08 -1.74 -21.76
CA PHE A 611 -5.60 -0.63 -22.58
C PHE A 611 -4.08 -0.67 -22.79
N SER A 612 -3.31 -0.96 -21.73
CA SER A 612 -1.84 -1.12 -21.82
C SER A 612 -1.46 -2.23 -22.81
N VAL A 613 -2.11 -3.40 -22.71
CA VAL A 613 -1.86 -4.55 -23.59
C VAL A 613 -2.22 -4.20 -25.03
N ALA A 614 -3.41 -3.64 -25.27
CA ALA A 614 -3.86 -3.27 -26.61
C ALA A 614 -2.92 -2.25 -27.27
N THR A 615 -2.51 -1.23 -26.51
CA THR A 615 -1.61 -0.18 -26.99
C THR A 615 -0.22 -0.73 -27.31
N ALA A 616 0.38 -1.53 -26.42
CA ALA A 616 1.68 -2.17 -26.67
C ALA A 616 1.64 -3.10 -27.89
N SER A 617 0.54 -3.85 -28.05
CA SER A 617 0.31 -4.75 -29.20
C SER A 617 0.22 -3.96 -30.50
N ALA A 618 -0.61 -2.92 -30.55
CA ALA A 618 -0.82 -2.10 -31.73
C ALA A 618 0.50 -1.49 -32.24
N PHE A 619 1.35 -1.00 -31.33
CA PHE A 619 2.65 -0.43 -31.68
C PHE A 619 3.66 -1.49 -32.12
N GLY A 620 3.73 -2.64 -31.45
CA GLY A 620 4.57 -3.76 -31.87
C GLY A 620 4.20 -4.26 -33.28
N ILE A 621 2.90 -4.37 -33.56
CA ILE A 621 2.38 -4.75 -34.89
C ILE A 621 2.71 -3.67 -35.93
N ALA A 622 2.43 -2.40 -35.64
CA ALA A 622 2.74 -1.31 -36.56
C ALA A 622 4.24 -1.28 -36.91
N TYR A 623 5.13 -1.39 -35.91
CA TYR A 623 6.56 -1.40 -36.14
C TYR A 623 7.01 -2.61 -37.00
N THR A 624 6.49 -3.80 -36.70
CA THR A 624 6.86 -5.02 -37.45
C THR A 624 6.39 -5.01 -38.91
N ILE A 625 5.29 -4.31 -39.22
CA ILE A 625 4.80 -4.08 -40.59
C ILE A 625 5.67 -3.06 -41.33
N PHE A 626 5.92 -1.89 -40.73
CA PHE A 626 6.57 -0.79 -41.43
C PHE A 626 8.10 -0.88 -41.47
N ARG A 627 8.73 -1.49 -40.43
CA ARG A 627 10.19 -1.65 -40.29
C ARG A 627 10.98 -0.42 -40.75
N PRO A 628 10.80 0.72 -40.06
CA PRO A 628 11.22 2.03 -40.53
C PRO A 628 12.74 2.24 -40.48
N MET A 629 13.46 1.47 -39.66
CA MET A 629 14.91 1.63 -39.46
C MET A 629 15.72 1.24 -40.69
N LYS A 630 16.82 1.99 -40.92
CA LYS A 630 17.72 1.76 -42.06
C LYS A 630 18.60 0.53 -41.87
N GLY A 631 19.16 0.33 -40.67
CA GLY A 631 20.06 -0.79 -40.38
C GLY A 631 19.33 -2.06 -39.95
N ARG A 632 19.71 -3.20 -40.54
CA ARG A 632 19.11 -4.52 -40.22
C ARG A 632 19.25 -4.94 -38.75
N PHE A 633 20.33 -4.53 -38.09
CA PHE A 633 20.53 -4.84 -36.68
C PHE A 633 19.67 -3.97 -35.77
N GLU A 634 19.69 -2.65 -35.99
CA GLU A 634 18.88 -1.67 -35.25
C GLU A 634 17.39 -2.01 -35.35
N ASP A 635 16.91 -2.35 -36.55
CA ASP A 635 15.53 -2.81 -36.83
C ASP A 635 15.15 -4.06 -36.01
N ARG A 636 16.02 -5.07 -35.98
CA ARG A 636 15.80 -6.31 -35.20
C ARG A 636 15.83 -6.03 -33.70
N LEU A 637 16.72 -5.16 -33.24
CA LEU A 637 16.86 -4.79 -31.84
C LEU A 637 15.61 -4.03 -31.34
N GLN A 638 15.15 -3.03 -32.09
CA GLN A 638 13.93 -2.28 -31.77
C GLN A 638 12.69 -3.19 -31.81
N THR A 639 12.58 -4.06 -32.82
CA THR A 639 11.51 -5.07 -32.87
C THR A 639 11.53 -5.94 -31.62
N TYR A 640 12.69 -6.48 -31.25
CA TYR A 640 12.85 -7.30 -30.05
C TYR A 640 12.47 -6.54 -28.77
N ALA A 641 12.94 -5.30 -28.61
CA ALA A 641 12.60 -4.46 -27.47
C ALA A 641 11.09 -4.23 -27.33
N LEU A 642 10.38 -3.97 -28.44
CA LEU A 642 8.92 -3.81 -28.43
C LEU A 642 8.18 -5.10 -28.05
N TRP A 643 8.65 -6.26 -28.53
CA TRP A 643 8.09 -7.55 -28.12
C TRP A 643 8.33 -7.88 -26.65
N VAL A 644 9.49 -7.49 -26.10
CA VAL A 644 9.77 -7.61 -24.66
C VAL A 644 8.81 -6.73 -23.86
N ILE A 645 8.58 -5.47 -24.27
CA ILE A 645 7.58 -4.60 -23.61
C ILE A 645 6.19 -5.25 -23.63
N PHE A 646 5.77 -5.79 -24.77
CA PHE A 646 4.49 -6.49 -24.88
C PHE A 646 4.41 -7.70 -23.93
N PHE A 647 5.46 -8.52 -23.88
CA PHE A 647 5.55 -9.66 -22.98
C PHE A 647 5.45 -9.23 -21.50
N ASP A 648 6.16 -8.17 -21.12
CA ASP A 648 6.17 -7.65 -19.75
C ASP A 648 4.79 -7.10 -19.33
N VAL A 649 4.09 -6.42 -20.23
CA VAL A 649 2.73 -5.94 -19.97
C VAL A 649 1.75 -7.11 -19.84
N CYS A 650 1.87 -8.14 -20.68
CA CYS A 650 1.05 -9.36 -20.58
C CYS A 650 1.33 -10.12 -19.28
N LEU A 651 2.59 -10.22 -18.87
CA LEU A 651 2.96 -10.82 -17.60
C LEU A 651 2.34 -10.03 -16.43
N GLY A 652 2.43 -8.70 -16.46
CA GLY A 652 1.79 -7.83 -15.47
C GLY A 652 0.27 -8.01 -15.41
N ALA A 653 -0.38 -8.26 -16.55
CA ALA A 653 -1.82 -8.54 -16.62
C ALA A 653 -2.20 -9.84 -15.88
N ILE A 654 -1.43 -10.92 -16.11
CA ILE A 654 -1.64 -12.22 -15.47
C ILE A 654 -1.45 -12.12 -13.96
N TYR A 655 -0.42 -11.40 -13.51
CA TYR A 655 -0.12 -11.21 -12.08
C TYR A 655 -1.05 -10.25 -11.35
N SER A 656 -1.87 -9.49 -12.08
CA SER A 656 -2.87 -8.62 -11.47
C SER A 656 -4.12 -9.37 -11.00
N GLN A 657 -4.30 -10.64 -11.38
CA GLN A 657 -5.48 -11.41 -11.04
C GLN A 657 -5.35 -11.99 -9.61
N PRO A 658 -6.30 -11.69 -8.70
CA PRO A 658 -6.22 -12.10 -7.30
C PRO A 658 -6.19 -13.62 -7.11
N ASP A 659 -6.94 -14.37 -7.91
CA ASP A 659 -7.10 -15.83 -7.76
C ASP A 659 -5.82 -16.62 -8.06
N VAL A 660 -4.93 -16.08 -8.89
CA VAL A 660 -3.65 -16.69 -9.26
C VAL A 660 -2.57 -16.44 -8.18
N SER A 661 -2.72 -15.37 -7.39
CA SER A 661 -1.72 -14.99 -6.37
C SER A 661 -1.81 -15.79 -5.07
N ASP A 662 -3.00 -16.25 -4.70
CA ASP A 662 -3.22 -17.00 -3.45
C ASP A 662 -3.09 -18.53 -3.64
N THR A 663 -3.03 -19.03 -4.88
CA THR A 663 -2.99 -20.48 -5.22
C THR A 663 -1.66 -20.98 -5.78
N LYS A 664 -0.67 -20.12 -6.08
CA LYS A 664 0.57 -20.54 -6.74
C LYS A 664 1.69 -20.92 -5.77
N SER A 665 2.34 -22.04 -6.08
CA SER A 665 3.51 -22.57 -5.38
C SER A 665 4.69 -21.58 -5.44
N GLU A 666 5.52 -21.57 -4.38
CA GLU A 666 6.70 -20.70 -4.26
C GLU A 666 7.66 -20.85 -5.46
N ASN A 667 7.75 -22.05 -6.04
CA ASN A 667 8.62 -22.38 -7.18
C ASN A 667 8.17 -21.71 -8.50
N ASP A 668 6.87 -21.61 -8.77
CA ASP A 668 6.36 -20.95 -9.99
C ASP A 668 6.66 -19.45 -9.99
N SER A 669 6.72 -18.84 -8.79
CA SER A 669 7.09 -17.43 -8.63
C SER A 669 8.56 -17.19 -8.96
N ILE A 670 9.46 -18.11 -8.61
CA ILE A 670 10.90 -17.98 -8.83
C ILE A 670 11.25 -18.11 -10.32
N PHE A 671 10.69 -19.10 -11.02
CA PHE A 671 10.96 -19.30 -12.46
C PHE A 671 10.59 -18.07 -13.29
N ILE A 672 9.41 -17.50 -13.05
CA ILE A 672 8.93 -16.33 -13.77
C ILE A 672 9.79 -15.09 -13.44
N ASN A 673 10.19 -14.92 -12.18
CA ASN A 673 11.10 -13.84 -11.77
C ASN A 673 12.45 -13.91 -12.50
N VAL A 674 13.00 -15.12 -12.69
CA VAL A 674 14.26 -15.35 -13.42
C VAL A 674 14.07 -15.08 -14.91
N LEU A 675 13.01 -15.62 -15.51
CA LEU A 675 12.69 -15.41 -16.92
C LEU A 675 12.56 -13.92 -17.24
N PHE A 676 11.81 -13.18 -16.42
CA PHE A 676 11.60 -11.76 -16.58
C PHE A 676 12.92 -10.97 -16.61
N VAL A 677 13.82 -11.26 -15.66
CA VAL A 677 15.15 -10.63 -15.56
C VAL A 677 16.01 -10.95 -16.78
N LEU A 678 16.03 -12.21 -17.20
CA LEU A 678 16.81 -12.65 -18.36
C LEU A 678 16.32 -11.95 -19.63
N VAL A 679 15.01 -11.91 -19.85
CA VAL A 679 14.40 -11.26 -21.02
C VAL A 679 14.71 -9.77 -21.04
N ASN A 680 14.51 -9.05 -19.93
CA ASN A 680 14.81 -7.62 -19.86
C ASN A 680 16.32 -7.30 -20.01
N SER A 681 17.18 -8.08 -19.35
CA SER A 681 18.64 -7.94 -19.46
C SER A 681 19.15 -8.23 -20.86
N SER A 682 18.50 -9.15 -21.58
CA SER A 682 18.93 -9.55 -22.92
C SER A 682 18.91 -8.39 -23.91
N VAL A 683 17.99 -7.42 -23.78
CA VAL A 683 17.97 -6.21 -24.62
C VAL A 683 19.27 -5.42 -24.46
N LEU A 684 19.74 -5.25 -23.21
CA LEU A 684 21.01 -4.59 -22.92
C LEU A 684 22.21 -5.44 -23.41
N LEU A 685 22.20 -6.75 -23.14
CA LEU A 685 23.29 -7.66 -23.54
C LEU A 685 23.45 -7.75 -25.07
N LEU A 686 22.36 -7.72 -25.83
CA LEU A 686 22.40 -7.72 -27.31
C LEU A 686 23.08 -6.46 -27.86
N THR A 687 22.91 -5.30 -27.19
CA THR A 687 23.59 -4.06 -27.59
C THR A 687 25.07 -4.08 -27.22
N LEU A 688 25.40 -4.49 -26.00
CA LEU A 688 26.78 -4.61 -25.54
C LEU A 688 27.57 -5.66 -26.33
N GLY A 689 26.99 -6.81 -26.61
CA GLY A 689 27.64 -7.90 -27.35
C GLY A 689 28.09 -7.49 -28.75
N LYS A 690 27.27 -6.72 -29.47
CA LYS A 690 27.65 -6.14 -30.76
C LYS A 690 28.63 -4.98 -30.62
N GLY A 691 28.47 -4.12 -29.61
CA GLY A 691 29.44 -3.08 -29.29
C GLY A 691 30.85 -3.65 -29.07
N ILE A 692 30.95 -4.74 -28.30
CA ILE A 692 32.20 -5.45 -27.99
C ILE A 692 32.74 -6.19 -29.22
N LEU A 693 31.91 -6.93 -29.96
CA LEU A 693 32.32 -7.60 -31.20
C LEU A 693 32.86 -6.60 -32.23
N TYR A 694 32.25 -5.43 -32.31
CA TYR A 694 32.67 -4.37 -33.22
C TYR A 694 33.91 -3.63 -32.72
N LEU A 695 34.02 -3.34 -31.42
CA LEU A 695 35.27 -2.85 -30.81
C LEU A 695 36.41 -3.84 -31.06
N LYS A 696 36.15 -5.14 -30.92
CA LYS A 696 37.15 -6.19 -31.19
C LYS A 696 37.54 -6.23 -32.68
N TYR A 697 36.58 -6.00 -33.58
CA TYR A 697 36.83 -5.90 -35.02
C TYR A 697 37.64 -4.64 -35.39
N THR A 698 37.30 -3.46 -34.84
CA THR A 698 38.06 -2.23 -35.07
C THR A 698 39.42 -2.25 -34.41
N TRP A 699 39.55 -2.77 -33.20
CA TRP A 699 40.83 -2.92 -32.50
C TRP A 699 41.75 -3.90 -33.24
N LYS A 700 41.20 -4.99 -33.78
CA LYS A 700 41.95 -5.92 -34.64
C LYS A 700 42.45 -5.23 -35.91
N ASN A 701 41.61 -4.41 -36.56
CA ASN A 701 41.99 -3.67 -37.77
C ASN A 701 43.00 -2.55 -37.50
N VAL A 702 42.87 -1.82 -36.38
CA VAL A 702 43.82 -0.77 -35.94
C VAL A 702 45.15 -1.38 -35.52
N ALA A 703 45.14 -2.51 -34.79
CA ALA A 703 46.35 -3.24 -34.43
C ALA A 703 47.09 -3.78 -35.67
N THR A 704 46.38 -4.31 -36.68
CA THR A 704 47.01 -4.68 -37.96
C THR A 704 47.53 -3.48 -38.76
N CYS A 705 46.95 -2.29 -38.60
CA CYS A 705 47.44 -1.07 -39.24
C CYS A 705 48.77 -0.60 -38.61
N HIS A 706 48.89 -0.68 -37.27
CA HIS A 706 50.16 -0.41 -36.57
C HIS A 706 51.27 -1.38 -37.00
N VAL A 707 50.95 -2.67 -37.14
CA VAL A 707 51.91 -3.68 -37.61
C VAL A 707 52.33 -3.44 -39.06
N ARG A 708 51.39 -3.10 -39.96
CA ARG A 708 51.70 -2.78 -41.37
C ARG A 708 52.49 -1.47 -41.54
N CYS A 709 52.19 -0.43 -40.75
CA CYS A 709 52.98 0.80 -40.73
C CYS A 709 54.39 0.57 -40.18
N PHE A 710 54.53 -0.24 -39.13
CA PHE A 710 55.84 -0.61 -38.59
C PHE A 710 56.64 -1.43 -39.59
N GLU A 711 56.01 -2.37 -40.31
CA GLU A 711 56.66 -3.15 -41.36
C GLU A 711 57.09 -2.29 -42.56
N ALA A 712 56.29 -1.28 -42.94
CA ALA A 712 56.63 -0.32 -43.99
C ALA A 712 57.78 0.62 -43.57
N ILE A 713 57.80 1.08 -42.33
CA ILE A 713 58.89 1.90 -41.77
C ILE A 713 60.18 1.07 -41.64
N CYS A 714 60.10 -0.18 -41.17
CA CYS A 714 61.25 -1.10 -41.13
C CYS A 714 61.78 -1.44 -42.52
N LYS A 715 60.91 -1.67 -43.52
CA LYS A 715 61.32 -1.84 -44.92
C LYS A 715 61.96 -0.58 -45.48
N GLY A 716 61.41 0.60 -45.17
CA GLY A 716 62.01 1.91 -45.52
C GLY A 716 63.40 2.10 -44.91
N TYR A 717 63.55 1.78 -43.63
CA TYR A 717 64.81 1.87 -42.89
C TYR A 717 65.86 0.87 -43.39
N LEU A 718 65.47 -0.37 -43.69
CA LEU A 718 66.37 -1.38 -44.28
C LEU A 718 66.81 -1.01 -45.71
N THR A 719 65.94 -0.36 -46.47
CA THR A 719 66.27 0.13 -47.82
C THR A 719 67.23 1.32 -47.76
N LEU A 720 67.02 2.24 -46.80
CA LEU A 720 67.95 3.33 -46.48
C LEU A 720 69.30 2.80 -45.98
N LYS A 721 69.32 1.79 -45.10
CA LYS A 721 70.55 1.15 -44.61
C LYS A 721 71.32 0.43 -45.72
N ARG A 722 70.62 -0.22 -46.66
CA ARG A 722 71.25 -0.80 -47.86
C ARG A 722 71.78 0.25 -48.83
N LYS A 723 71.11 1.39 -48.99
CA LYS A 723 71.62 2.53 -49.79
C LYS A 723 72.82 3.20 -49.13
N ALA A 724 72.81 3.38 -47.80
CA ALA A 724 73.93 3.92 -47.03
C ALA A 724 75.14 2.97 -47.02
N GLY A 725 74.91 1.65 -46.90
CA GLY A 725 75.97 0.64 -46.98
C GLY A 725 76.60 0.48 -48.37
N ARG A 726 75.85 0.73 -49.46
CA ARG A 726 76.41 0.80 -50.82
C ARG A 726 77.25 2.05 -51.05
N ARG A 727 76.86 3.20 -50.49
CA ARG A 727 77.63 4.45 -50.55
C ARG A 727 78.94 4.35 -49.76
N SER A 728 78.87 3.81 -48.54
CA SER A 728 80.05 3.57 -47.70
C SER A 728 81.03 2.54 -48.27
N ARG A 729 80.57 1.54 -49.05
CA ARG A 729 81.47 0.61 -49.77
C ARG A 729 82.15 1.22 -50.99
N GLN A 730 81.54 2.22 -51.64
CA GLN A 730 82.20 2.95 -52.73
C GLN A 730 83.24 3.94 -52.17
N ASP A 731 82.99 4.56 -51.02
CA ASP A 731 83.93 5.50 -50.38
C ASP A 731 85.11 4.80 -49.64
N LEU A 732 84.95 3.54 -49.22
CA LEU A 732 86.04 2.75 -48.61
C LEU A 732 87.03 2.13 -49.60
N GLN A 733 86.68 2.06 -50.89
CA GLN A 733 87.54 1.46 -51.93
C GLN A 733 88.41 2.52 -52.64
N SER A 734 88.10 3.81 -52.48
CA SER A 734 88.87 4.95 -53.00
C SER A 734 89.82 5.58 -51.97
N SER A 735 89.68 5.25 -50.68
CA SER A 735 90.43 5.88 -49.57
C SER A 735 91.60 5.05 -49.02
N SER A 736 91.83 3.83 -49.52
CA SER A 736 92.90 2.92 -49.06
C SER A 736 94.17 2.93 -49.91
N ILE A 737 94.34 3.89 -50.83
CA ILE A 737 95.51 3.96 -51.75
C ILE A 737 96.43 5.15 -51.44
N ILE A 738 96.04 6.11 -50.60
CA ILE A 738 96.83 7.34 -50.42
C ILE A 738 96.93 7.69 -48.93
N SER A 739 97.91 7.10 -48.23
CA SER A 739 98.51 7.65 -47.00
C SER A 739 99.51 6.62 -46.44
N ALA A 740 100.62 6.45 -47.16
CA ALA A 740 101.85 5.90 -46.63
C ALA A 740 102.97 6.84 -47.05
N GLU A 741 102.94 8.09 -46.57
CA GLU A 741 104.12 8.96 -46.57
C GLU A 741 103.88 10.18 -45.67
N SER A 742 104.89 10.47 -44.85
CA SER A 742 105.23 11.78 -44.29
C SER A 742 104.53 12.22 -42.99
N ILE A 743 105.09 11.69 -41.89
CA ILE A 743 105.24 12.41 -40.62
C ILE A 743 106.52 13.23 -40.73
N GLU A 744 106.47 14.56 -40.65
CA GLU A 744 107.39 15.37 -39.81
C GLU A 744 107.07 16.88 -39.82
N GLU A 745 107.22 17.45 -38.61
CA GLU A 745 107.57 18.83 -38.26
C GLU A 745 106.54 19.99 -38.20
N LEU A 746 106.20 20.30 -36.93
CA LEU A 746 106.35 21.58 -36.21
C LEU A 746 105.63 22.89 -36.66
N VAL A 747 104.78 23.37 -35.73
CA VAL A 747 104.78 24.72 -35.11
C VAL A 747 104.41 25.94 -35.98
N GLN A 748 103.19 26.48 -35.72
CA GLN A 748 102.78 27.87 -35.43
C GLN A 748 103.59 29.10 -35.99
N PRO A 749 103.00 30.32 -36.06
CA PRO A 749 101.72 30.78 -36.60
C PRO A 749 101.85 32.15 -37.35
N LEU A 750 100.71 32.79 -37.68
CA LEU A 750 100.50 34.25 -37.93
C LEU A 750 100.68 34.85 -39.33
N THR A 751 99.86 35.91 -39.52
CA THR A 751 99.87 37.04 -40.49
C THR A 751 99.14 36.91 -41.83
N GLU A 752 97.97 37.58 -41.87
CA GLU A 752 97.68 38.81 -42.61
C GLU A 752 98.21 39.02 -44.06
N GLN A 753 97.23 39.34 -44.91
CA GLN A 753 97.24 40.43 -45.91
C GLN A 753 98.00 40.27 -47.25
N ASP A 754 97.21 40.23 -48.33
CA ASP A 754 97.06 41.33 -49.29
C ASP A 754 97.27 41.01 -50.79
N SER A 755 96.22 41.38 -51.55
CA SER A 755 96.14 42.05 -52.85
C SER A 755 96.78 41.56 -54.17
N ARG A 756 96.00 41.91 -55.22
CA ARG A 756 96.28 42.13 -56.66
C ARG A 756 96.14 40.90 -57.57
N ASP A 757 95.32 40.91 -58.63
CA ASP A 757 94.75 42.00 -59.46
C ASP A 757 93.25 41.80 -59.79
#